data_AF-N9AH97-F1
#
_entry.id   AF-N9AH97-F1
#
_cell.length_a   1.000
_cell.length_b   1.000
_cell.length_c   1.000
_cell.angle_alpha   90.00
_cell.angle_beta   90.00
_cell.angle_gamma   90.00
#
_symmetry.space_group_name_H-M   'P 1'
#
loop_
_entity.id
_entity.type
_entity.pdbx_description
1 polymer ?
#
loop_
_entity_poly.entity_id
_entity_poly.type
_entity_poly.pdbx_seq_one_letter_code
_entity_poly.pdbx_strand_id
1 'polypeptide(L)'
;MMMNPFFEIKYLELKWYDQETLTKVTESLLALDMEYEEQRQLFQIETTIYPKMVGISKGVLAVRFLDQHMDQPYIEITNGEKKYLSSIQDPETGFTWWIVKEQWIKEQNQWSSTTHNSVGTLRLILRGEVCEVAINGCDFTLEQLEQYLRSFKNDLWELILDDNNVVQASKEGEGIGFGEEVIACIDKLVDHAEKVLNNPKVELREVQSLKPRKSVKPVNRTFMELATKTNQRFLTSRATEPSYNVAENRYVLFALERCYRIIKQIVILAENKKQRLQHTMEKLKTQHDAFQDYVKVDRALFVSEFRKIEKRTSLEYWKVQLSQKIIESGVQFCSDPYKDVYFKLENTTTNFSNNESDGFFTYVWDGNNWIKPENKSGILKFHKKFSNLVHCFRSGMVLRMNGKYTYNTTPKSVQFYFNDIHSIELLECPETHKALENYEKEKNKGIVLGANDWLKPLSKKELDEQEKEKTALRNRIQYYTKNQELCAYVFEKVQPKFRLLKEIIQKFKRLGIKASSYFPNSMTFVQNQNYQGIHNHYKALRDITHLHDENLLISLEEIEEIGLVNMPLLYERWTLLQIILVLKGVFRFSLQENWKYKVIEAIKGNQEEISIHLSNDHAKRYITLWYEKKLPNHKRPDFILDLTWFNQNDYNFERPQYKRFVLDAKFYDKITFIKAGGMMSKIDELYEQKNYSEDGNNPVFLIHPCQNLIDTQRTAQIWGQSKT
;
A
#
# COMPACT_ATOMS: atom_id res chain seq x y z
N MET A 1 -2.97 -17.63 43.20
CA MET A 1 -1.63 -17.67 43.85
C MET A 1 -0.66 -17.23 42.76
N MET A 2 -0.10 -16.01 42.80
CA MET A 2 0.71 -15.51 41.67
C MET A 2 1.93 -16.40 41.46
N MET A 3 1.98 -17.10 40.33
CA MET A 3 3.12 -17.90 39.91
C MET A 3 4.22 -16.94 39.46
N ASN A 4 5.37 -16.95 40.13
CA ASN A 4 6.51 -16.13 39.71
C ASN A 4 7.09 -16.69 38.40
N PRO A 5 7.38 -15.84 37.41
CA PRO A 5 7.93 -16.29 36.13
C PRO A 5 9.36 -16.82 36.32
N PHE A 6 9.66 -17.97 35.71
CA PHE A 6 11.00 -18.61 35.71
C PHE A 6 11.88 -18.15 34.54
N PHE A 7 11.37 -17.23 33.74
CA PHE A 7 12.04 -16.64 32.58
C PHE A 7 11.76 -15.14 32.54
N GLU A 8 12.63 -14.39 31.88
CA GLU A 8 12.40 -13.00 31.52
C GLU A 8 12.49 -12.80 30.01
N ILE A 9 11.73 -11.83 29.51
CA ILE A 9 11.78 -11.41 28.11
C ILE A 9 12.24 -9.95 28.06
N LYS A 10 13.26 -9.68 27.23
CA LYS A 10 13.82 -8.34 27.01
C LYS A 10 14.01 -8.05 25.54
N TYR A 11 14.20 -6.76 25.24
CA TYR A 11 14.71 -6.34 23.94
C TYR A 11 16.23 -6.22 23.99
N LEU A 12 16.91 -6.81 23.00
CA LEU A 12 18.35 -6.73 22.86
C LEU A 12 18.73 -6.04 21.55
N GLU A 13 19.74 -5.17 21.58
CA GLU A 13 20.47 -4.74 20.39
C GLU A 13 21.77 -5.53 20.28
N LEU A 14 21.92 -6.28 19.19
CA LEU A 14 23.04 -7.20 18.97
C LEU A 14 23.97 -6.66 17.87
N LYS A 15 25.27 -6.58 18.15
CA LYS A 15 26.28 -6.28 17.12
C LYS A 15 27.12 -7.52 16.85
N TRP A 16 27.16 -7.94 15.59
CA TRP A 16 27.95 -9.07 15.15
C TRP A 16 29.13 -8.60 14.29
N TYR A 17 30.25 -9.30 14.39
CA TYR A 17 31.37 -9.11 13.48
C TYR A 17 31.18 -9.91 12.19
N ASP A 18 30.74 -11.17 12.35
CA ASP A 18 30.39 -12.11 11.30
C ASP A 18 29.20 -12.99 11.75
N GLN A 19 28.87 -14.00 10.95
CA GLN A 19 27.70 -14.85 11.16
C GLN A 19 27.71 -15.60 12.52
N GLU A 20 28.88 -15.82 13.11
CA GLU A 20 29.08 -16.65 14.30
C GLU A 20 29.56 -15.82 15.52
N THR A 21 30.18 -14.66 15.28
CA THR A 21 30.88 -13.87 16.30
C THR A 21 30.06 -12.68 16.77
N LEU A 22 29.47 -12.81 17.96
CA LEU A 22 28.77 -11.72 18.64
C LEU A 22 29.78 -10.84 19.38
N THR A 23 29.73 -9.53 19.12
CA THR A 23 30.69 -8.55 19.69
C THR A 23 30.11 -7.71 20.80
N LYS A 24 28.80 -7.42 20.77
CA LYS A 24 28.13 -6.62 21.79
C LYS A 24 26.66 -6.97 21.92
N VAL A 25 26.19 -7.04 23.16
CA VAL A 25 24.78 -7.10 23.53
C VAL A 25 24.42 -5.84 24.31
N THR A 26 23.34 -5.17 23.94
CA THR A 26 22.79 -4.05 24.71
C THR A 26 21.37 -4.42 25.13
N GLU A 27 21.15 -4.58 26.43
CA GLU A 27 19.86 -4.98 26.98
C GLU A 27 18.92 -3.78 27.18
N SER A 28 17.61 -4.04 27.13
CA SER A 28 16.61 -3.07 27.54
C SER A 28 16.62 -2.88 29.05
N LEU A 29 16.45 -1.63 29.49
CA LEU A 29 16.46 -1.26 30.92
C LEU A 29 15.45 -2.06 31.75
N LEU A 30 14.27 -2.34 31.18
CA LEU A 30 13.21 -3.12 31.81
C LEU A 30 12.94 -4.38 30.98
N ALA A 31 12.59 -5.46 31.68
CA ALA A 31 11.95 -6.64 31.08
C ALA A 31 10.48 -6.32 30.74
N LEU A 32 9.91 -7.10 29.84
CA LEU A 32 8.49 -6.99 29.53
C LEU A 32 7.65 -7.48 30.72
N ASP A 33 6.58 -6.72 31.02
CA ASP A 33 5.62 -7.08 32.05
C ASP A 33 4.89 -8.38 31.64
N MET A 34 4.76 -9.28 32.60
CA MET A 34 4.23 -10.62 32.38
C MET A 34 3.16 -10.93 33.41
N GLU A 35 2.00 -11.34 32.92
CA GLU A 35 0.87 -11.75 33.75
C GLU A 35 0.59 -13.24 33.57
N TYR A 36 0.18 -13.94 34.62
CA TYR A 36 -0.21 -15.34 34.54
C TYR A 36 -1.73 -15.48 34.59
N GLU A 37 -2.32 -16.06 33.56
CA GLU A 37 -3.76 -16.28 33.44
C GLU A 37 -4.13 -17.68 33.97
N GLU A 38 -4.60 -17.75 35.22
CA GLU A 38 -4.91 -19.03 35.90
C GLU A 38 -5.96 -19.88 35.15
N GLN A 39 -6.92 -19.26 34.45
CA GLN A 39 -8.00 -19.98 33.74
C GLN A 39 -7.51 -20.71 32.49
N ARG A 40 -6.53 -20.14 31.78
CA ARG A 40 -5.97 -20.68 30.54
C ARG A 40 -4.61 -21.36 30.75
N GLN A 41 -4.08 -21.30 31.98
CA GLN A 41 -2.78 -21.85 32.38
C GLN A 41 -1.65 -21.38 31.44
N LEU A 42 -1.58 -20.07 31.20
CA LEU A 42 -0.58 -19.50 30.30
C LEU A 42 -0.08 -18.14 30.81
N PHE A 43 1.13 -17.77 30.40
CA PHE A 43 1.68 -16.43 30.59
C PHE A 43 1.22 -15.52 29.45
N GLN A 44 0.85 -14.29 29.76
CA GLN A 44 0.54 -13.24 28.80
C GLN A 44 1.54 -12.10 28.91
N ILE A 45 1.98 -11.62 27.75
CA ILE A 45 2.92 -10.50 27.63
C ILE A 45 2.41 -9.61 26.51
N GLU A 46 2.45 -8.30 26.72
CA GLU A 46 2.16 -7.33 25.67
C GLU A 46 3.42 -6.61 25.21
N THR A 47 3.52 -6.37 23.91
CA THR A 47 4.57 -5.55 23.33
C THR A 47 4.12 -4.90 22.02
N THR A 48 4.98 -4.12 21.35
CA THR A 48 4.65 -3.41 20.10
C THR A 48 5.65 -3.69 18.98
N ILE A 49 5.20 -3.63 17.72
CA ILE A 49 6.11 -3.50 16.56
C ILE A 49 6.91 -2.20 16.71
N TYR A 50 8.21 -2.27 16.45
CA TYR A 50 9.16 -1.17 16.67
C TYR A 50 9.14 -0.62 18.11
N PRO A 51 9.47 -1.44 19.13
CA PRO A 51 9.36 -1.07 20.54
C PRO A 51 10.17 0.19 20.89
N LYS A 52 9.57 1.05 21.72
CA LYS A 52 10.11 2.36 22.12
C LYS A 52 11.05 2.22 23.32
N MET A 53 12.29 1.78 23.12
CA MET A 53 13.26 1.65 24.22
C MET A 53 14.41 2.67 24.12
N VAL A 54 14.75 3.31 25.23
CA VAL A 54 15.88 4.24 25.33
C VAL A 54 17.18 3.45 25.17
N GLY A 55 18.04 3.88 24.24
CA GLY A 55 19.35 3.25 24.00
C GLY A 55 19.34 2.04 23.06
N ILE A 56 18.17 1.60 22.56
CA ILE A 56 18.04 0.50 21.60
C ILE A 56 17.45 1.01 20.29
N SER A 57 18.21 0.89 19.20
CA SER A 57 17.79 1.34 17.87
C SER A 57 17.04 0.26 17.07
N LYS A 58 17.44 -1.01 17.23
CA LYS A 58 16.87 -2.19 16.57
C LYS A 58 16.73 -3.34 17.58
N GLY A 59 15.65 -3.35 18.35
CA GLY A 59 15.43 -4.34 19.41
C GLY A 59 14.97 -5.69 18.86
N VAL A 60 15.69 -6.76 19.20
CA VAL A 60 15.28 -8.15 19.00
C VAL A 60 14.69 -8.69 20.30
N LEU A 61 13.54 -9.35 20.22
CA LEU A 61 12.92 -9.98 21.38
C LEU A 61 13.73 -11.22 21.78
N ALA A 62 14.18 -11.27 23.03
CA ALA A 62 15.04 -12.32 23.56
C ALA A 62 14.49 -12.86 24.88
N VAL A 63 14.62 -14.17 25.06
CA VAL A 63 14.18 -14.87 26.27
C VAL A 63 15.41 -15.34 27.05
N ARG A 64 15.41 -15.12 28.38
CA ARG A 64 16.42 -15.67 29.29
C ARG A 64 15.73 -16.46 30.39
N PHE A 65 16.22 -17.67 30.66
CA PHE A 65 15.77 -18.43 31.83
C PHE A 65 16.51 -17.92 33.09
N LEU A 66 15.77 -17.77 34.19
CA LEU A 66 16.30 -17.26 35.46
C LEU A 66 16.92 -18.37 36.33
N ASP A 67 16.73 -19.62 35.94
CA ASP A 67 17.24 -20.83 36.58
C ASP A 67 18.17 -21.62 35.64
N GLN A 68 18.93 -22.59 36.18
CA GLN A 68 20.05 -23.24 35.49
C GLN A 68 19.66 -24.32 34.45
N HIS A 69 18.39 -24.43 34.05
CA HIS A 69 17.93 -25.45 33.10
C HIS A 69 17.85 -24.93 31.65
N MET A 70 18.35 -25.71 30.69
CA MET A 70 18.54 -25.29 29.29
C MET A 70 17.77 -26.16 28.28
N ASP A 71 16.46 -26.28 28.43
CA ASP A 71 15.62 -26.81 27.34
C ASP A 71 15.43 -25.76 26.25
N GLN A 72 15.51 -26.18 24.98
CA GLN A 72 15.45 -25.27 23.84
C GLN A 72 14.02 -24.74 23.62
N PRO A 73 13.79 -23.41 23.73
CA PRO A 73 12.47 -22.83 23.51
C PRO A 73 12.12 -22.78 22.02
N TYR A 74 10.82 -22.80 21.72
CA TYR A 74 10.32 -22.72 20.34
C TYR A 74 9.03 -21.90 20.23
N ILE A 75 8.77 -21.39 19.03
CA ILE A 75 7.52 -20.74 18.65
C ILE A 75 6.63 -21.77 17.96
N GLU A 76 5.36 -21.82 18.35
CA GLU A 76 4.33 -22.60 17.68
C GLU A 76 3.65 -21.75 16.59
N ILE A 77 3.74 -22.19 15.34
CA ILE A 77 3.12 -21.53 14.18
C ILE A 77 1.69 -22.09 13.98
N THR A 78 0.78 -21.31 13.40
CA THR A 78 -0.64 -21.67 13.15
C THR A 78 -0.88 -23.00 12.43
N ASN A 79 0.11 -23.52 11.69
CA ASN A 79 0.02 -24.81 10.99
C ASN A 79 0.51 -26.01 11.84
N GLY A 80 0.84 -25.80 13.11
CA GLY A 80 1.42 -26.81 14.00
C GLY A 80 2.93 -27.03 13.81
N GLU A 81 3.57 -26.23 12.96
CA GLU A 81 5.02 -26.24 12.75
C GLU A 81 5.75 -25.56 13.93
N LYS A 82 6.90 -26.09 14.32
CA LYS A 82 7.71 -25.60 15.45
C LYS A 82 8.95 -24.87 14.96
N LYS A 83 9.15 -23.64 15.40
CA LYS A 83 10.34 -22.83 15.09
C LYS A 83 11.20 -22.64 16.33
N TYR A 84 12.32 -23.35 16.39
CA TYR A 84 13.22 -23.30 17.55
C TYR A 84 14.05 -22.01 17.61
N LEU A 85 14.26 -21.49 18.81
CA LEU A 85 15.15 -20.35 19.06
C LEU A 85 16.61 -20.81 19.14
N SER A 86 17.52 -19.88 18.83
CA SER A 86 18.97 -20.07 18.92
C SER A 86 19.51 -19.39 20.18
N SER A 87 20.41 -20.06 20.88
CA SER A 87 21.12 -19.45 22.01
C SER A 87 22.23 -18.52 21.52
N ILE A 88 22.42 -17.43 22.25
CA ILE A 88 23.54 -16.50 22.14
C ILE A 88 24.07 -16.24 23.55
N GLN A 89 25.38 -16.05 23.67
CA GLN A 89 26.02 -15.71 24.94
C GLN A 89 26.50 -14.27 24.89
N ASP A 90 26.09 -13.46 25.85
CA ASP A 90 26.59 -12.10 25.99
C ASP A 90 28.07 -12.12 26.41
N PRO A 91 28.99 -11.56 25.61
CA PRO A 91 30.41 -11.56 25.91
C PRO A 91 30.79 -10.70 27.13
N GLU A 92 29.95 -9.72 27.51
CA GLU A 92 30.24 -8.84 28.66
C GLU A 92 29.69 -9.43 29.98
N THR A 93 28.44 -9.88 29.99
CA THR A 93 27.78 -10.37 31.22
C THR A 93 27.87 -11.88 31.41
N GLY A 94 28.16 -12.63 30.34
CA GLY A 94 28.15 -14.10 30.33
C GLY A 94 26.75 -14.73 30.27
N PHE A 95 25.67 -13.94 30.22
CA PHE A 95 24.30 -14.44 30.18
C PHE A 95 23.96 -15.13 28.86
N THR A 96 23.15 -16.19 28.94
CA THR A 96 22.62 -16.89 27.77
C THR A 96 21.22 -16.38 27.43
N TRP A 97 21.07 -15.85 26.23
CA TRP A 97 19.83 -15.35 25.67
C TRP A 97 19.37 -16.23 24.52
N TRP A 98 18.07 -16.44 24.37
CA TRP A 98 17.46 -17.17 23.27
C TRP A 98 16.77 -16.20 22.32
N ILE A 99 17.15 -16.22 21.04
CA ILE A 99 16.62 -15.33 20.01
C ILE A 99 16.20 -16.09 18.75
N VAL A 100 15.37 -15.48 17.92
CA VAL A 100 15.02 -16.01 16.60
C VAL A 100 16.08 -15.57 15.58
N LYS A 101 16.82 -16.52 15.00
CA LYS A 101 17.74 -16.29 13.86
C LYS A 101 17.07 -16.80 12.58
N GLU A 102 16.74 -15.91 11.64
CA GLU A 102 16.12 -16.31 10.36
C GLU A 102 17.08 -16.14 9.19
N GLN A 103 17.47 -14.89 8.90
CA GLN A 103 18.28 -14.58 7.73
C GLN A 103 19.44 -13.66 8.11
N TRP A 104 20.64 -14.02 7.65
CA TRP A 104 21.84 -13.18 7.79
C TRP A 104 21.88 -12.09 6.72
N ILE A 105 21.97 -10.83 7.14
CA ILE A 105 22.14 -9.66 6.26
C ILE A 105 23.62 -9.30 6.23
N LYS A 106 24.29 -9.59 5.11
CA LYS A 106 25.75 -9.38 4.95
C LYS A 106 26.15 -7.92 5.00
N GLU A 107 25.33 -7.02 4.46
CA GLU A 107 25.63 -5.58 4.40
C GLU A 107 25.63 -4.92 5.78
N GLN A 108 24.90 -5.52 6.75
CA GLN A 108 24.72 -4.99 8.10
C GLN A 108 25.39 -5.86 9.17
N ASN A 109 26.03 -6.96 8.77
CA ASN A 109 26.57 -7.99 9.66
C ASN A 109 25.62 -8.29 10.84
N GLN A 110 24.40 -8.74 10.54
CA GLN A 110 23.41 -9.00 11.57
C GLN A 110 22.43 -10.11 11.16
N TRP A 111 21.92 -10.81 12.16
CA TRP A 111 20.78 -11.70 12.02
C TRP A 111 19.48 -10.91 12.02
N SER A 112 18.66 -11.09 10.99
CA SER A 112 17.30 -10.56 10.92
C SER A 112 16.30 -11.62 11.37
N SER A 113 15.22 -11.16 12.02
CA SER A 113 14.06 -11.96 12.37
C SER A 113 12.81 -11.15 12.05
N THR A 114 11.77 -11.79 11.52
CA THR A 114 10.48 -11.16 11.23
C THR A 114 9.68 -10.83 12.50
N THR A 115 10.09 -11.32 13.67
CA THR A 115 9.33 -11.24 14.93
C THR A 115 9.08 -9.80 15.42
N HIS A 116 9.93 -8.82 15.04
CA HIS A 116 9.72 -7.40 15.37
C HIS A 116 8.81 -6.65 14.37
N ASN A 117 8.49 -7.28 13.23
CA ASN A 117 7.61 -6.76 12.16
C ASN A 117 6.25 -7.50 12.11
N SER A 118 6.08 -8.50 12.97
CA SER A 118 4.85 -9.28 13.13
C SER A 118 3.93 -8.62 14.16
N VAL A 119 2.69 -8.33 13.77
CA VAL A 119 1.62 -7.95 14.69
C VAL A 119 0.74 -9.17 14.89
N GLY A 120 0.30 -9.43 16.12
CA GLY A 120 -0.57 -10.55 16.45
C GLY A 120 -0.12 -11.27 17.72
N THR A 121 -0.68 -12.45 17.97
CA THR A 121 -0.31 -13.27 19.14
C THR A 121 0.76 -14.28 18.74
N LEU A 122 1.96 -14.14 19.30
CA LEU A 122 3.05 -15.11 19.20
C LEU A 122 2.93 -16.12 20.34
N ARG A 123 2.84 -17.41 20.02
CA ARG A 123 2.86 -18.49 21.02
C ARG A 123 4.27 -19.03 21.23
N LEU A 124 4.89 -18.63 22.32
CA LEU A 124 6.17 -19.13 22.79
C LEU A 124 5.95 -20.31 23.74
N ILE A 125 6.56 -21.44 23.45
CA ILE A 125 6.57 -22.61 24.35
C ILE A 125 7.89 -22.64 25.10
N LEU A 126 7.80 -22.48 26.42
CA LEU A 126 8.92 -22.39 27.33
C LEU A 126 8.79 -23.52 28.35
N ARG A 127 9.53 -24.62 28.14
CA ARG A 127 9.46 -25.84 28.98
C ARG A 127 8.06 -26.47 29.08
N GLY A 128 7.29 -26.41 28.00
CA GLY A 128 5.92 -26.95 27.95
C GLY A 128 4.84 -26.00 28.46
N GLU A 129 5.23 -24.90 29.13
CA GLU A 129 4.33 -23.79 29.46
C GLU A 129 4.15 -22.88 28.25
N VAL A 130 2.93 -22.36 28.09
CA VAL A 130 2.57 -21.47 26.98
C VAL A 130 2.72 -20.02 27.42
N CYS A 131 3.43 -19.23 26.63
CA CYS A 131 3.51 -17.79 26.75
C CYS A 131 2.92 -17.14 25.49
N GLU A 132 1.79 -16.46 25.62
CA GLU A 132 1.16 -15.67 24.55
C GLU A 132 1.73 -14.24 24.58
N VAL A 133 2.53 -13.87 23.58
CA VAL A 133 3.04 -12.51 23.41
C VAL A 133 2.17 -11.78 22.40
N ALA A 134 1.36 -10.83 22.86
CA ALA A 134 0.56 -9.95 22.02
C ALA A 134 1.42 -8.79 21.50
N ILE A 135 1.67 -8.76 20.19
CA ILE A 135 2.46 -7.72 19.53
C ILE A 135 1.51 -6.73 18.83
N ASN A 136 1.41 -5.52 19.36
CA ASN A 136 0.52 -4.44 18.93
C ASN A 136 1.22 -3.43 17.99
N GLY A 137 0.46 -2.61 17.26
CA GLY A 137 1.00 -1.45 16.55
C GLY A 137 1.28 -0.27 17.50
N CYS A 138 2.41 0.44 17.36
CA CYS A 138 2.63 1.68 18.14
C CYS A 138 1.58 2.76 17.86
N ASP A 139 1.08 2.83 16.62
CA ASP A 139 0.04 3.78 16.16
C ASP A 139 -1.27 3.07 15.75
N PHE A 140 -1.35 1.74 15.88
CA PHE A 140 -2.49 0.94 15.43
C PHE A 140 -2.92 -0.07 16.49
N THR A 141 -4.21 -0.08 16.81
CA THR A 141 -4.82 -1.09 17.68
C THR A 141 -4.92 -2.44 16.98
N LEU A 142 -4.98 -3.54 17.74
CA LEU A 142 -5.23 -4.89 17.19
C LEU A 142 -6.49 -4.93 16.32
N GLU A 143 -7.55 -4.25 16.75
CA GLU A 143 -8.83 -4.18 16.01
C GLU A 143 -8.70 -3.47 14.66
N GLN A 144 -7.92 -2.38 14.59
CA GLN A 144 -7.59 -1.72 13.32
C GLN A 144 -6.78 -2.63 12.40
N LEU A 145 -5.86 -3.42 12.94
CA LEU A 145 -5.00 -4.33 12.18
C LEU A 145 -5.81 -5.50 11.62
N GLU A 146 -6.73 -6.05 12.40
CA GLU A 146 -7.72 -7.01 11.91
C GLU A 146 -8.63 -6.41 10.82
N GLN A 147 -9.04 -5.15 10.97
CA GLN A 147 -9.83 -4.46 9.95
C GLN A 147 -9.06 -4.33 8.63
N TYR A 148 -7.76 -4.00 8.68
CA TYR A 148 -6.90 -3.98 7.49
C TYR A 148 -6.81 -5.35 6.82
N LEU A 149 -6.59 -6.41 7.60
CA LEU A 149 -6.54 -7.78 7.06
C LEU A 149 -7.87 -8.19 6.43
N ARG A 150 -9.00 -7.85 7.06
CA ARG A 150 -10.34 -8.10 6.51
C ARG A 150 -10.54 -7.33 5.20
N SER A 151 -10.16 -6.06 5.15
CA SER A 151 -10.22 -5.26 3.92
C SER A 151 -9.40 -5.89 2.81
N PHE A 152 -8.15 -6.26 3.09
CA PHE A 152 -7.27 -6.92 2.12
C PHE A 152 -7.90 -8.19 1.52
N LYS A 153 -8.43 -9.07 2.37
CA LYS A 153 -9.09 -10.30 1.91
C LYS A 153 -10.31 -10.00 1.04
N ASN A 154 -11.13 -9.03 1.45
CA ASN A 154 -12.33 -8.64 0.71
C ASN A 154 -11.98 -8.01 -0.64
N ASP A 155 -10.98 -7.12 -0.69
CA ASP A 155 -10.52 -6.44 -1.90
C ASP A 155 -9.96 -7.43 -2.92
N LEU A 156 -9.25 -8.48 -2.46
CA LEU A 156 -8.77 -9.57 -3.33
C LEU A 156 -9.94 -10.35 -3.94
N TRP A 157 -10.89 -10.77 -3.12
CA TRP A 157 -12.09 -11.49 -3.57
C TRP A 157 -12.91 -10.66 -4.54
N GLU A 158 -13.09 -9.37 -4.25
CA GLU A 158 -13.75 -8.44 -5.14
C GLU A 158 -13.04 -8.37 -6.48
N LEU A 159 -11.73 -8.16 -6.47
CA LEU A 159 -10.95 -8.02 -7.70
C LEU A 159 -11.10 -9.25 -8.59
N ILE A 160 -11.04 -10.46 -8.01
CA ILE A 160 -11.12 -11.75 -8.73
C ILE A 160 -12.52 -12.03 -9.28
N LEU A 161 -13.57 -11.71 -8.50
CA LEU A 161 -14.96 -11.96 -8.89
C LEU A 161 -15.55 -10.86 -9.79
N ASP A 162 -15.01 -9.63 -9.75
CA ASP A 162 -15.46 -8.49 -10.57
C ASP A 162 -14.91 -8.47 -12.01
N ASP A 163 -14.26 -9.52 -12.47
CA ASP A 163 -13.77 -9.64 -13.85
C ASP A 163 -14.91 -9.51 -14.88
N ASN A 164 -16.16 -9.72 -14.44
CA ASN A 164 -17.38 -9.71 -15.26
C ASN A 164 -17.77 -8.33 -15.82
N ASN A 165 -17.20 -7.22 -15.34
CA ASN A 165 -17.72 -5.88 -15.67
C ASN A 165 -17.11 -5.21 -16.91
N VAL A 166 -16.01 -5.72 -17.47
CA VAL A 166 -15.26 -4.97 -18.51
C VAL A 166 -15.56 -5.47 -19.92
N VAL A 167 -15.96 -6.73 -20.10
CA VAL A 167 -16.12 -7.34 -21.43
C VAL A 167 -17.55 -7.29 -21.97
N GLN A 168 -18.56 -6.93 -21.15
CA GLN A 168 -19.98 -6.91 -21.57
C GLN A 168 -20.63 -5.51 -21.59
N ALA A 169 -19.85 -4.43 -21.38
CA ALA A 169 -20.37 -3.06 -21.51
C ALA A 169 -20.76 -2.66 -22.94
N SER A 170 -20.57 -3.54 -23.93
CA SER A 170 -21.00 -3.37 -25.32
C SER A 170 -22.44 -3.82 -25.60
N LYS A 171 -23.17 -4.35 -24.60
CA LYS A 171 -24.63 -4.52 -24.68
C LYS A 171 -25.31 -3.53 -23.74
N GLU A 172 -25.94 -2.52 -24.33
CA GLU A 172 -26.89 -1.65 -23.63
C GLU A 172 -27.98 -2.52 -23.00
N GLY A 173 -27.93 -2.77 -21.68
CA GLY A 173 -29.02 -3.41 -20.96
C GLY A 173 -28.66 -4.20 -19.71
N GLU A 174 -27.44 -4.74 -19.58
CA GLU A 174 -27.09 -5.59 -18.44
C GLU A 174 -26.31 -4.79 -17.38
N GLY A 175 -26.95 -4.62 -16.22
CA GLY A 175 -26.42 -3.86 -15.10
C GLY A 175 -25.17 -4.48 -14.49
N ILE A 176 -24.33 -3.59 -13.94
CA ILE A 176 -23.11 -3.88 -13.18
C ILE A 176 -23.51 -4.63 -11.90
N GLY A 177 -23.36 -5.96 -11.87
CA GLY A 177 -23.69 -6.81 -10.73
C GLY A 177 -23.59 -8.30 -11.07
N PHE A 178 -23.44 -9.18 -10.06
CA PHE A 178 -23.60 -10.62 -10.25
C PHE A 178 -24.96 -10.85 -10.93
N GLY A 179 -24.94 -11.38 -12.16
CA GLY A 179 -26.13 -11.47 -13.01
C GLY A 179 -27.26 -12.28 -12.37
N GLU A 180 -28.48 -12.05 -12.85
CA GLU A 180 -29.66 -12.84 -12.49
C GLU A 180 -29.42 -14.35 -12.69
N GLU A 181 -28.53 -14.71 -13.62
CA GLU A 181 -28.02 -16.06 -13.83
C GLU A 181 -27.36 -16.69 -12.59
N VAL A 182 -26.54 -15.93 -11.85
CA VAL A 182 -25.89 -16.42 -10.61
C VAL A 182 -26.94 -16.71 -9.54
N ILE A 183 -27.90 -15.81 -9.36
CA ILE A 183 -28.97 -15.96 -8.37
C ILE A 183 -29.81 -17.19 -8.72
N ALA A 184 -30.23 -17.32 -9.99
CA ALA A 184 -30.99 -18.46 -10.46
C ALA A 184 -30.22 -19.79 -10.31
N CYS A 185 -28.90 -19.77 -10.54
CA CYS A 185 -28.04 -20.94 -10.36
C CYS A 185 -27.97 -21.36 -8.88
N ILE A 186 -27.78 -20.40 -7.98
CA ILE A 186 -27.74 -20.65 -6.52
C ILE A 186 -29.09 -21.17 -6.03
N ASP A 187 -30.20 -20.59 -6.49
CA ASP A 187 -31.55 -21.03 -6.12
C ASP A 187 -31.77 -22.49 -6.49
N LYS A 188 -31.51 -22.86 -7.75
CA LYS A 188 -31.67 -24.24 -8.23
C LYS A 188 -30.72 -25.21 -7.54
N LEU A 189 -29.47 -24.80 -7.28
CA LEU A 189 -28.49 -25.61 -6.55
C LEU A 189 -29.03 -25.97 -5.16
N VAL A 190 -29.51 -24.98 -4.41
CA VAL A 190 -30.02 -25.18 -3.05
C VAL A 190 -31.29 -26.03 -3.05
N ASP A 191 -32.20 -25.81 -4.01
CA ASP A 191 -33.42 -26.60 -4.15
C ASP A 191 -33.12 -28.08 -4.46
N HIS A 192 -32.14 -28.36 -5.33
CA HIS A 192 -31.69 -29.74 -5.57
C HIS A 192 -30.99 -30.35 -4.36
N ALA A 193 -30.16 -29.56 -3.65
CA ALA A 193 -29.47 -30.00 -2.44
C ALA A 193 -30.45 -30.42 -1.33
N GLU A 194 -31.53 -29.66 -1.14
CA GLU A 194 -32.59 -29.99 -0.19
C GLU A 194 -33.31 -31.29 -0.57
N LYS A 195 -33.65 -31.47 -1.85
CA LYS A 195 -34.27 -32.70 -2.35
C LYS A 195 -33.37 -33.93 -2.16
N VAL A 196 -32.06 -33.80 -2.38
CA VAL A 196 -31.11 -34.91 -2.12
C VAL A 196 -30.99 -35.18 -0.63
N LEU A 197 -30.97 -34.15 0.23
CA LEU A 197 -30.92 -34.33 1.67
C LEU A 197 -32.16 -35.05 2.23
N ASN A 198 -33.34 -34.80 1.65
CA ASN A 198 -34.58 -35.45 2.07
C ASN A 198 -34.64 -36.94 1.70
N ASN A 199 -33.94 -37.35 0.62
CA ASN A 199 -33.86 -38.74 0.20
C ASN A 199 -32.46 -39.10 -0.31
N PRO A 200 -31.46 -39.17 0.58
CA PRO A 200 -30.08 -39.44 0.20
C PRO A 200 -29.90 -40.91 -0.13
N LYS A 201 -29.03 -41.21 -1.09
CA LYS A 201 -28.65 -42.59 -1.43
C LYS A 201 -28.13 -43.30 -0.18
N VAL A 202 -28.65 -44.50 0.06
CA VAL A 202 -28.29 -45.33 1.21
C VAL A 202 -27.74 -46.66 0.73
N GLU A 203 -26.64 -47.09 1.33
CA GLU A 203 -26.10 -48.44 1.19
C GLU A 203 -26.36 -49.20 2.50
N LEU A 204 -26.85 -50.43 2.42
CA LEU A 204 -26.99 -51.28 3.59
C LEU A 204 -25.65 -51.97 3.87
N ARG A 205 -25.02 -51.65 5.00
CA ARG A 205 -23.78 -52.31 5.43
C ARG A 205 -24.09 -53.43 6.40
N GLU A 206 -23.45 -54.58 6.18
CA GLU A 206 -23.54 -55.71 7.10
C GLU A 206 -22.71 -55.41 8.36
N VAL A 207 -23.37 -55.49 9.51
CA VAL A 207 -22.78 -55.30 10.84
C VAL A 207 -23.13 -56.49 11.73
N GLN A 208 -22.37 -56.68 12.80
CA GLN A 208 -22.68 -57.68 13.82
C GLN A 208 -23.37 -56.99 15.00
N SER A 209 -24.58 -57.44 15.36
CA SER A 209 -25.34 -56.91 16.49
C SER A 209 -25.92 -58.03 17.34
N LEU A 210 -26.20 -57.74 18.60
CA LEU A 210 -26.85 -58.69 19.50
C LEU A 210 -28.34 -58.79 19.17
N LYS A 211 -28.81 -60.01 18.89
CA LYS A 211 -30.24 -60.28 18.65
C LYS A 211 -30.76 -61.39 19.57
N PRO A 212 -32.06 -61.37 19.91
CA PRO A 212 -32.68 -62.47 20.65
C PRO A 212 -32.44 -63.78 19.92
N ARG A 213 -32.09 -64.85 20.65
CA ARG A 213 -31.70 -66.18 20.11
C ARG A 213 -32.60 -66.71 18.98
N LYS A 214 -33.91 -66.43 19.00
CA LYS A 214 -34.89 -66.85 17.98
C LYS A 214 -34.79 -66.11 16.64
N SER A 215 -34.11 -64.96 16.60
CA SER A 215 -34.04 -64.04 15.45
C SER A 215 -32.61 -63.87 14.90
N VAL A 216 -31.68 -64.70 15.37
CA VAL A 216 -30.26 -64.64 15.06
C VAL A 216 -29.98 -65.26 13.69
N LYS A 217 -29.27 -64.53 12.85
CA LYS A 217 -28.64 -65.03 11.62
C LYS A 217 -27.19 -65.41 11.94
N PRO A 218 -26.78 -66.69 11.79
CA PRO A 218 -25.49 -67.16 12.28
C PRO A 218 -24.26 -66.46 11.67
N VAL A 219 -23.27 -66.19 12.51
CA VAL A 219 -21.88 -65.87 12.18
C VAL A 219 -20.94 -66.75 13.01
N ASN A 220 -19.66 -66.83 12.65
CA ASN A 220 -18.66 -67.64 13.38
C ASN A 220 -18.67 -67.37 14.90
N ARG A 221 -18.86 -66.09 15.28
CA ARG A 221 -18.96 -65.67 16.68
C ARG A 221 -20.20 -66.24 17.40
N THR A 222 -21.33 -66.35 16.70
CA THR A 222 -22.56 -66.98 17.23
C THR A 222 -22.32 -68.43 17.63
N PHE A 223 -21.59 -69.18 16.80
CA PHE A 223 -21.29 -70.59 17.07
C PHE A 223 -20.37 -70.74 18.28
N MET A 224 -19.36 -69.88 18.41
CA MET A 224 -18.49 -69.84 19.59
C MET A 224 -19.27 -69.48 20.87
N GLU A 225 -20.18 -68.51 20.79
CA GLU A 225 -21.03 -68.10 21.92
C GLU A 225 -21.98 -69.22 22.36
N LEU A 226 -22.60 -69.94 21.40
CA LEU A 226 -23.46 -71.09 21.69
C LEU A 226 -22.70 -72.26 22.33
N ALA A 227 -21.46 -72.51 21.90
CA ALA A 227 -20.63 -73.61 22.42
C ALA A 227 -20.05 -73.31 23.81
N THR A 228 -19.75 -72.04 24.11
CA THR A 228 -19.15 -71.63 25.38
C THR A 228 -20.16 -71.18 26.44
N LYS A 229 -21.34 -70.70 26.03
CA LYS A 229 -22.38 -70.13 26.92
C LYS A 229 -23.77 -70.64 26.54
N THR A 230 -24.15 -71.79 27.07
CA THR A 230 -25.36 -72.55 26.69
C THR A 230 -26.70 -71.82 26.91
N ASN A 231 -26.77 -70.83 27.82
CA ASN A 231 -28.00 -70.11 28.20
C ASN A 231 -28.05 -68.60 27.83
N GLN A 232 -27.29 -68.15 26.83
CA GLN A 232 -27.36 -66.75 26.39
C GLN A 232 -28.71 -66.40 25.71
N ARG A 233 -29.39 -65.37 26.23
CA ARG A 233 -30.67 -64.84 25.67
C ARG A 233 -30.46 -64.05 24.38
N PHE A 234 -29.30 -63.39 24.25
CA PHE A 234 -28.89 -62.63 23.08
C PHE A 234 -27.58 -63.20 22.56
N LEU A 235 -27.49 -63.35 21.24
CA LEU A 235 -26.29 -63.82 20.56
C LEU A 235 -25.92 -62.84 19.45
N THR A 236 -24.64 -62.80 19.12
CA THR A 236 -24.15 -62.02 17.99
C THR A 236 -24.78 -62.55 16.71
N SER A 237 -25.36 -61.68 15.90
CA SER A 237 -26.07 -61.98 14.66
C SER A 237 -25.63 -61.05 13.55
N ARG A 238 -25.74 -61.49 12.29
CA ARG A 238 -25.74 -60.56 11.15
C ARG A 238 -26.90 -59.59 11.29
N ALA A 239 -26.62 -58.31 11.06
CA ALA A 239 -27.59 -57.25 10.93
C ALA A 239 -27.15 -56.30 9.82
N THR A 240 -28.04 -55.41 9.40
CA THR A 240 -27.77 -54.43 8.37
C THR A 240 -28.08 -53.05 8.94
N GLU A 241 -27.14 -52.13 8.81
CA GLU A 241 -27.35 -50.73 9.17
C GLU A 241 -27.25 -49.86 7.92
N PRO A 242 -28.11 -48.83 7.78
CA PRO A 242 -28.02 -47.89 6.69
C PRO A 242 -26.76 -47.03 6.85
N SER A 243 -25.94 -47.00 5.81
CA SER A 243 -24.80 -46.10 5.67
C SER A 243 -25.08 -45.11 4.55
N TYR A 244 -25.12 -43.82 4.90
CA TYR A 244 -25.26 -42.74 3.94
C TYR A 244 -23.90 -42.27 3.38
N ASN A 245 -22.79 -42.76 3.93
CA ASN A 245 -21.44 -42.39 3.49
C ASN A 245 -20.99 -43.12 2.21
N VAL A 246 -21.80 -43.01 1.16
CA VAL A 246 -21.57 -43.58 -0.19
C VAL A 246 -20.89 -42.57 -1.10
N ALA A 247 -20.18 -43.04 -2.13
CA ALA A 247 -19.36 -42.18 -3.01
C ALA A 247 -20.14 -40.98 -3.58
N GLU A 248 -21.40 -41.17 -3.96
CA GLU A 248 -22.26 -40.11 -4.50
C GLU A 248 -22.55 -39.01 -3.47
N ASN A 249 -22.89 -39.38 -2.24
CA ASN A 249 -23.16 -38.42 -1.17
C ASN A 249 -21.88 -37.71 -0.72
N ARG A 250 -20.74 -38.41 -0.75
CA ARG A 250 -19.42 -37.83 -0.46
C ARG A 250 -19.05 -36.75 -1.48
N TYR A 251 -19.31 -37.00 -2.77
CA TYR A 251 -19.11 -36.01 -3.83
C TYR A 251 -20.10 -34.85 -3.73
N VAL A 252 -21.38 -35.12 -3.47
CA VAL A 252 -22.39 -34.06 -3.25
C VAL A 252 -21.96 -33.15 -2.10
N LEU A 253 -21.55 -33.71 -0.96
CA LEU A 253 -21.06 -32.92 0.16
C LEU A 253 -19.86 -32.06 -0.23
N PHE A 254 -18.88 -32.61 -0.97
CA PHE A 254 -17.75 -31.85 -1.49
C PHE A 254 -18.19 -30.69 -2.39
N ALA A 255 -19.06 -30.93 -3.36
CA ALA A 255 -19.55 -29.90 -4.28
C ALA A 255 -20.32 -28.80 -3.54
N LEU A 256 -21.17 -29.16 -2.58
CA LEU A 256 -21.92 -28.20 -1.76
C LEU A 256 -21.00 -27.37 -0.86
N GLU A 257 -19.96 -27.96 -0.26
CA GLU A 257 -18.97 -27.22 0.52
C GLU A 257 -18.20 -26.20 -0.32
N ARG A 258 -17.85 -26.54 -1.57
CA ARG A 258 -17.22 -25.59 -2.50
C ARG A 258 -18.17 -24.48 -2.92
N CYS A 259 -19.41 -24.80 -3.30
CA CYS A 259 -20.43 -23.81 -3.61
C CYS A 259 -20.69 -22.87 -2.42
N TYR A 260 -20.77 -23.42 -1.21
CA TYR A 260 -20.97 -22.65 0.01
C TYR A 260 -19.87 -21.59 0.22
N ARG A 261 -18.61 -21.91 -0.08
CA ARG A 261 -17.49 -20.95 0.02
C ARG A 261 -17.63 -19.81 -0.99
N ILE A 262 -17.92 -20.13 -2.24
CA ILE A 262 -18.15 -19.12 -3.29
C ILE A 262 -19.34 -18.22 -2.91
N ILE A 263 -20.47 -18.83 -2.52
CA ILE A 263 -21.70 -18.12 -2.13
C ILE A 263 -21.46 -17.25 -0.89
N LYS A 264 -20.70 -17.74 0.11
CA LYS A 264 -20.29 -16.95 1.29
C LYS A 264 -19.61 -15.66 0.85
N GLN A 265 -18.67 -15.76 -0.09
CA GLN A 265 -17.93 -14.59 -0.57
C GLN A 265 -18.82 -13.64 -1.36
N ILE A 266 -19.72 -14.14 -2.22
CA ILE A 266 -20.71 -13.30 -2.90
C ILE A 266 -21.54 -12.49 -1.90
N VAL A 267 -22.01 -13.11 -0.80
CA VAL A 267 -22.79 -12.43 0.24
C VAL A 267 -21.95 -11.36 0.96
N ILE A 268 -20.71 -11.69 1.35
CA ILE A 268 -19.81 -10.74 2.02
C ILE A 268 -19.51 -9.54 1.11
N LEU A 269 -19.17 -9.80 -0.16
CA LEU A 269 -18.86 -8.76 -1.14
C LEU A 269 -20.07 -7.88 -1.45
N ALA A 270 -21.26 -8.47 -1.63
CA ALA A 270 -22.47 -7.70 -1.89
C ALA A 270 -22.79 -6.74 -0.73
N GLU A 271 -22.65 -7.20 0.52
CA GLU A 271 -22.85 -6.37 1.71
C GLU A 271 -21.80 -5.25 1.81
N ASN A 272 -20.52 -5.59 1.67
CA ASN A 272 -19.42 -4.63 1.74
C ASN A 272 -19.52 -3.56 0.63
N LYS A 273 -19.85 -3.97 -0.60
CA LYS A 273 -20.08 -3.06 -1.72
C LYS A 273 -21.25 -2.14 -1.46
N LYS A 274 -22.38 -2.68 -0.98
CA LYS A 274 -23.55 -1.89 -0.61
C LYS A 274 -23.17 -0.79 0.38
N GLN A 275 -22.45 -1.14 1.46
CA GLN A 275 -22.01 -0.18 2.48
C GLN A 275 -21.00 0.84 1.94
N ARG A 276 -20.00 0.42 1.16
CA ARG A 276 -18.98 1.30 0.56
C ARG A 276 -19.57 2.27 -0.46
N LEU A 277 -20.49 1.81 -1.29
CA LEU A 277 -21.21 2.64 -2.25
C LEU A 277 -22.10 3.66 -1.53
N GLN A 278 -22.78 3.24 -0.45
CA GLN A 278 -23.54 4.13 0.40
C GLN A 278 -22.65 5.22 1.02
N HIS A 279 -21.52 4.85 1.62
CA HIS A 279 -20.58 5.82 2.20
C HIS A 279 -20.01 6.79 1.14
N THR A 280 -19.69 6.27 -0.05
CA THR A 280 -19.21 7.08 -1.17
C THR A 280 -20.29 8.06 -1.63
N MET A 281 -21.54 7.61 -1.71
CA MET A 281 -22.68 8.46 -2.02
C MET A 281 -22.89 9.55 -0.97
N GLU A 282 -22.84 9.22 0.32
CA GLU A 282 -22.95 10.18 1.42
C GLU A 282 -21.84 11.24 1.36
N LYS A 283 -20.61 10.83 1.06
CA LYS A 283 -19.48 11.75 0.85
C LYS A 283 -19.71 12.67 -0.35
N LEU A 284 -20.15 12.13 -1.49
CA LEU A 284 -20.42 12.93 -2.70
C LEU A 284 -21.60 13.87 -2.51
N LYS A 285 -22.65 13.44 -1.79
CA LYS A 285 -23.79 14.30 -1.41
C LYS A 285 -23.31 15.43 -0.50
N THR A 286 -22.52 15.12 0.52
CA THR A 286 -21.92 16.13 1.41
C THR A 286 -21.07 17.13 0.62
N GLN A 287 -20.27 16.67 -0.35
CA GLN A 287 -19.49 17.54 -1.22
C GLN A 287 -20.37 18.43 -2.11
N HIS A 288 -21.42 17.85 -2.70
CA HIS A 288 -22.38 18.58 -3.51
C HIS A 288 -23.13 19.65 -2.69
N ASP A 289 -23.52 19.32 -1.46
CA ASP A 289 -24.28 20.20 -0.59
C ASP A 289 -23.38 21.23 0.13
N ALA A 290 -22.07 20.99 0.17
CA ALA A 290 -21.06 21.90 0.72
C ALA A 290 -20.68 23.05 -0.24
N PHE A 291 -21.14 23.04 -1.49
CA PHE A 291 -20.89 24.14 -2.41
C PHE A 291 -21.54 25.43 -1.89
N GLN A 292 -20.74 26.48 -1.84
CA GLN A 292 -21.13 27.81 -1.38
C GLN A 292 -20.88 28.82 -2.49
N ASP A 293 -21.46 30.01 -2.39
CA ASP A 293 -21.25 31.09 -3.36
C ASP A 293 -19.98 31.94 -3.04
N TYR A 294 -19.20 31.48 -2.06
CA TYR A 294 -17.98 32.12 -1.58
C TYR A 294 -16.90 31.10 -1.23
N VAL A 295 -15.65 31.55 -1.20
CA VAL A 295 -14.49 30.80 -0.72
C VAL A 295 -13.99 31.44 0.57
N LYS A 296 -13.84 30.63 1.62
CA LYS A 296 -13.15 31.04 2.84
C LYS A 296 -11.64 30.97 2.63
N VAL A 297 -10.98 32.11 2.70
CA VAL A 297 -9.51 32.21 2.58
C VAL A 297 -8.88 31.89 3.93
N ASP A 298 -7.93 30.96 3.94
CA ASP A 298 -7.16 30.66 5.14
C ASP A 298 -6.22 31.82 5.47
N ARG A 299 -6.50 32.51 6.58
CA ARG A 299 -5.72 33.63 7.07
C ARG A 299 -4.27 33.26 7.33
N ALA A 300 -3.99 32.09 7.91
CA ALA A 300 -2.64 31.70 8.26
C ALA A 300 -1.78 31.49 7.01
N LEU A 301 -2.34 30.83 6.00
CA LEU A 301 -1.68 30.66 4.70
C LEU A 301 -1.47 32.01 4.00
N PHE A 302 -2.50 32.86 3.95
CA PHE A 302 -2.38 34.19 3.34
C PHE A 302 -1.29 35.03 4.01
N VAL A 303 -1.27 35.09 5.34
CA VAL A 303 -0.24 35.82 6.10
C VAL A 303 1.15 35.24 5.84
N SER A 304 1.28 33.92 5.72
CA SER A 304 2.57 33.28 5.42
C SER A 304 3.10 33.65 4.03
N GLU A 305 2.24 33.65 3.01
CA GLU A 305 2.59 34.08 1.65
C GLU A 305 2.87 35.59 1.60
N PHE A 306 2.06 36.38 2.30
CA PHE A 306 2.26 37.82 2.42
C PHE A 306 3.64 38.16 3.02
N ARG A 307 4.06 37.46 4.09
CA ARG A 307 5.41 37.60 4.67
C ARG A 307 6.53 37.21 3.69
N LYS A 308 6.30 36.25 2.79
CA LYS A 308 7.27 35.91 1.74
C LYS A 308 7.41 37.04 0.72
N ILE A 309 6.29 37.67 0.34
CA ILE A 309 6.29 38.83 -0.56
C ILE A 309 6.97 40.02 0.12
N GLU A 310 6.67 40.28 1.39
CA GLU A 310 7.30 41.32 2.21
C GLU A 310 8.82 41.20 2.19
N LYS A 311 9.37 39.99 2.46
CA LYS A 311 10.82 39.75 2.41
C LYS A 311 11.44 40.12 1.05
N ARG A 312 10.72 39.89 -0.06
CA ARG A 312 11.20 40.20 -1.42
C ARG A 312 11.21 41.70 -1.75
N THR A 313 10.55 42.54 -0.95
CA THR A 313 10.64 44.01 -1.11
C THR A 313 12.01 44.54 -0.70
N SER A 314 12.71 43.85 0.21
CA SER A 314 14.03 44.23 0.67
C SER A 314 15.11 43.84 -0.33
N LEU A 315 16.03 44.77 -0.62
CA LEU A 315 17.21 44.51 -1.43
C LEU A 315 18.11 43.43 -0.81
N GLU A 316 18.18 43.35 0.53
CA GLU A 316 19.01 42.37 1.25
C GLU A 316 18.61 40.93 0.93
N TYR A 317 17.32 40.66 0.74
CA TYR A 317 16.85 39.34 0.30
C TYR A 317 17.47 38.95 -1.05
N TRP A 318 17.49 39.89 -2.01
CA TRP A 318 18.04 39.65 -3.34
C TRP A 318 19.57 39.57 -3.34
N LYS A 319 20.25 40.30 -2.46
CA LYS A 319 21.69 40.15 -2.24
C LYS A 319 22.04 38.72 -1.80
N VAL A 320 21.32 38.19 -0.80
CA VAL A 320 21.52 36.80 -0.31
C VAL A 320 21.25 35.79 -1.43
N GLN A 321 20.16 35.94 -2.17
CA GLN A 321 19.83 35.06 -3.30
C GLN A 321 20.88 35.12 -4.41
N LEU A 322 21.41 36.29 -4.72
CA LEU A 322 22.49 36.44 -5.69
C LEU A 322 23.78 35.78 -5.19
N SER A 323 24.15 35.98 -3.93
CA SER A 323 25.34 35.33 -3.36
C SER A 323 25.26 33.82 -3.42
N GLN A 324 24.08 33.25 -3.17
CA GLN A 324 23.87 31.81 -3.24
C GLN A 324 24.04 31.29 -4.67
N LYS A 325 23.46 31.98 -5.67
CA LYS A 325 23.66 31.63 -7.08
C LYS A 325 25.12 31.71 -7.52
N ILE A 326 25.86 32.71 -7.04
CA ILE A 326 27.28 32.84 -7.33
C ILE A 326 28.06 31.66 -6.73
N ILE A 327 27.76 31.25 -5.49
CA ILE A 327 28.38 30.06 -4.87
C ILE A 327 28.07 28.79 -5.68
N GLU A 328 26.81 28.58 -6.05
CA GLU A 328 26.36 27.43 -6.85
C GLU A 328 27.00 27.41 -8.25
N SER A 329 27.36 28.57 -8.79
CA SER A 329 28.03 28.67 -10.10
C SER A 329 29.48 28.14 -10.11
N GLY A 330 30.06 27.87 -8.93
CA GLY A 330 31.42 27.33 -8.76
C GLY A 330 32.54 28.32 -9.10
N VAL A 331 32.22 29.60 -9.24
CA VAL A 331 33.18 30.65 -9.61
C VAL A 331 34.04 31.03 -8.41
N GLN A 332 35.36 31.01 -8.58
CA GLN A 332 36.32 31.40 -7.55
C GLN A 332 36.68 32.89 -7.65
N PHE A 333 36.57 33.61 -6.54
CA PHE A 333 36.98 35.00 -6.40
C PHE A 333 38.38 35.11 -5.78
N CYS A 334 39.08 36.19 -6.10
CA CYS A 334 40.41 36.47 -5.56
C CYS A 334 40.34 37.21 -4.21
N SER A 335 41.38 37.06 -3.40
CA SER A 335 41.44 37.61 -2.04
C SER A 335 41.73 39.12 -1.99
N ASP A 336 42.45 39.63 -2.99
CA ASP A 336 42.92 41.02 -2.98
C ASP A 336 41.90 41.97 -3.61
N PRO A 337 41.58 43.11 -2.96
CA PRO A 337 40.68 44.10 -3.52
C PRO A 337 41.34 44.89 -4.66
N TYR A 338 40.54 45.21 -5.66
CA TYR A 338 40.88 46.04 -6.81
C TYR A 338 40.00 47.30 -6.85
N LYS A 339 39.92 47.96 -8.02
CA LYS A 339 39.08 49.13 -8.25
C LYS A 339 37.63 48.70 -8.47
N ASP A 340 36.70 49.46 -7.89
CA ASP A 340 35.27 49.28 -8.14
C ASP A 340 34.86 49.80 -9.51
N VAL A 341 34.01 49.02 -10.18
CA VAL A 341 33.26 49.43 -11.36
C VAL A 341 31.80 49.13 -11.14
N TYR A 342 30.95 50.07 -11.55
CA TYR A 342 29.51 49.95 -11.42
C TYR A 342 28.90 49.75 -12.79
N PHE A 343 28.10 48.70 -12.93
CA PHE A 343 27.41 48.35 -14.16
C PHE A 343 25.91 48.36 -13.95
N LYS A 344 25.18 48.99 -14.85
CA LYS A 344 23.74 48.78 -15.02
C LYS A 344 23.52 47.88 -16.23
N LEU A 345 22.99 46.69 -15.99
CA LEU A 345 22.78 45.67 -17.00
C LEU A 345 21.51 45.95 -17.81
N GLU A 346 21.57 45.72 -19.11
CA GLU A 346 20.43 45.73 -20.02
C GLU A 346 20.24 44.32 -20.64
N ASN A 347 19.85 44.25 -21.91
CA ASN A 347 19.62 43.02 -22.63
C ASN A 347 20.89 42.16 -22.70
N THR A 348 20.70 40.85 -22.82
CA THR A 348 21.78 39.89 -22.99
C THR A 348 22.45 40.06 -24.36
N THR A 349 23.75 39.81 -24.41
CA THR A 349 24.47 39.61 -25.67
C THR A 349 24.56 38.13 -25.99
N THR A 350 24.61 37.82 -27.28
CA THR A 350 24.75 36.45 -27.81
C THR A 350 26.07 36.31 -28.54
N ASN A 351 26.76 35.20 -28.32
CA ASN A 351 27.94 34.84 -29.10
C ASN A 351 27.51 34.30 -30.47
N PHE A 352 28.09 34.87 -31.53
CA PHE A 352 27.78 34.53 -32.92
C PHE A 352 28.13 33.08 -33.31
N SER A 353 29.02 32.40 -32.59
CA SER A 353 29.47 31.04 -32.93
C SER A 353 28.58 29.92 -32.41
N ASN A 354 27.96 30.09 -31.23
CA ASN A 354 27.15 29.06 -30.56
C ASN A 354 25.73 29.52 -30.21
N ASN A 355 25.39 30.79 -30.50
CA ASN A 355 24.09 31.41 -30.21
C ASN A 355 23.69 31.40 -28.72
N GLU A 356 24.65 31.21 -27.82
CA GLU A 356 24.45 31.27 -26.37
C GLU A 356 24.71 32.67 -25.84
N SER A 357 24.12 32.99 -24.69
CA SER A 357 24.36 34.28 -24.05
C SER A 357 25.77 34.35 -23.48
N ASP A 358 26.53 35.38 -23.83
CA ASP A 358 27.93 35.55 -23.43
C ASP A 358 28.20 36.80 -22.57
N GLY A 359 27.15 37.55 -22.25
CA GLY A 359 27.27 38.82 -21.54
C GLY A 359 25.99 39.66 -21.55
N PHE A 360 26.14 40.94 -21.20
CA PHE A 360 25.06 41.91 -21.14
C PHE A 360 25.49 43.23 -21.80
N PHE A 361 24.56 43.93 -22.43
CA PHE A 361 24.73 45.35 -22.70
C PHE A 361 24.73 46.13 -21.38
N THR A 362 25.57 47.15 -21.25
CA THR A 362 25.74 47.86 -19.97
C THR A 362 25.94 49.37 -20.11
N TYR A 363 25.49 50.09 -19.09
CA TYR A 363 25.95 51.45 -18.78
C TYR A 363 26.97 51.39 -17.64
N VAL A 364 27.91 52.32 -17.64
CA VAL A 364 28.93 52.47 -16.59
C VAL A 364 28.68 53.77 -15.84
N TRP A 365 28.88 53.75 -14.52
CA TRP A 365 28.78 54.94 -13.68
C TRP A 365 30.03 55.82 -13.83
N ASP A 366 29.84 57.10 -14.15
CA ASP A 366 30.94 58.08 -14.27
C ASP A 366 31.19 58.89 -12.99
N GLY A 367 30.39 58.67 -11.94
CA GLY A 367 30.39 59.45 -10.71
C GLY A 367 29.09 60.23 -10.49
N ASN A 368 28.41 60.62 -11.56
CA ASN A 368 27.19 61.43 -11.52
C ASN A 368 26.00 60.78 -12.25
N ASN A 369 26.24 60.10 -13.38
CA ASN A 369 25.20 59.51 -14.22
C ASN A 369 25.61 58.14 -14.80
N TRP A 370 24.59 57.37 -15.21
CA TRP A 370 24.76 56.15 -16.00
C TRP A 370 24.99 56.52 -17.47
N ILE A 371 26.21 56.35 -17.96
CA ILE A 371 26.59 56.75 -19.31
C ILE A 371 27.01 55.56 -20.18
N LYS A 372 26.87 55.75 -21.49
CA LYS A 372 27.46 54.85 -22.47
C LYS A 372 28.98 55.04 -22.47
N PRO A 373 29.79 53.99 -22.28
CA PRO A 373 31.24 54.12 -22.28
C PRO A 373 31.72 54.65 -23.63
N GLU A 374 32.48 55.75 -23.62
CA GLU A 374 32.93 56.47 -24.83
C GLU A 374 31.82 56.81 -25.85
N ASN A 375 30.57 57.06 -25.39
CA ASN A 375 29.40 57.25 -26.26
C ASN A 375 29.09 56.06 -27.20
N LYS A 376 29.61 54.86 -26.89
CA LYS A 376 29.40 53.60 -27.63
C LYS A 376 28.60 52.60 -26.79
N SER A 377 28.11 51.52 -27.40
CA SER A 377 27.42 50.46 -26.64
C SER A 377 28.39 49.77 -25.67
N GLY A 378 28.14 49.83 -24.36
CA GLY A 378 28.89 49.07 -23.37
C GLY A 378 28.48 47.60 -23.39
N ILE A 379 29.43 46.68 -23.30
CA ILE A 379 29.18 45.24 -23.24
C ILE A 379 30.03 44.65 -22.12
N LEU A 380 29.39 44.04 -21.13
CA LEU A 380 30.07 43.24 -20.11
C LEU A 380 30.07 41.79 -20.56
N LYS A 381 31.26 41.25 -20.88
CA LYS A 381 31.42 39.87 -21.32
C LYS A 381 32.07 39.02 -20.24
N PHE A 382 31.56 37.81 -20.08
CA PHE A 382 32.14 36.81 -19.21
C PHE A 382 32.76 35.69 -20.04
N HIS A 383 34.08 35.52 -19.93
CA HIS A 383 34.81 34.48 -20.66
C HIS A 383 35.55 33.55 -19.71
N LYS A 384 35.83 32.33 -20.18
CA LYS A 384 36.62 31.32 -19.47
C LYS A 384 36.06 31.05 -18.07
N LYS A 385 36.82 31.36 -17.02
CA LYS A 385 36.51 31.05 -15.61
C LYS A 385 35.26 31.74 -15.05
N PHE A 386 34.70 32.73 -15.74
CA PHE A 386 33.52 33.48 -15.28
C PHE A 386 32.26 33.26 -16.13
N SER A 387 32.28 32.37 -17.14
CA SER A 387 31.14 32.18 -18.06
C SER A 387 29.83 31.88 -17.34
N ASN A 388 29.88 31.14 -16.23
CA ASN A 388 28.70 30.76 -15.45
C ASN A 388 28.00 31.96 -14.77
N LEU A 389 28.69 33.10 -14.61
CA LEU A 389 28.10 34.32 -14.05
C LEU A 389 27.01 34.90 -14.96
N VAL A 390 27.01 34.61 -16.26
CA VAL A 390 25.93 35.03 -17.17
C VAL A 390 24.57 34.52 -16.68
N HIS A 391 24.52 33.31 -16.11
CA HIS A 391 23.30 32.70 -15.58
C HIS A 391 22.90 33.23 -14.19
N CYS A 392 23.79 33.98 -13.52
CA CYS A 392 23.54 34.55 -12.20
C CYS A 392 22.78 35.87 -12.28
N PHE A 393 22.96 36.65 -13.36
CA PHE A 393 22.45 38.01 -13.50
C PHE A 393 21.23 38.12 -14.42
N ARG A 394 20.56 39.28 -14.39
CA ARG A 394 19.40 39.62 -15.21
C ARG A 394 19.44 41.07 -15.68
N SER A 395 18.75 41.33 -16.79
CA SER A 395 18.54 42.70 -17.29
C SER A 395 17.89 43.59 -16.24
N GLY A 396 18.38 44.83 -16.12
CA GLY A 396 17.95 45.83 -15.17
C GLY A 396 18.68 45.82 -13.83
N MET A 397 19.51 44.81 -13.54
CA MET A 397 20.33 44.79 -12.31
C MET A 397 21.40 45.87 -12.34
N VAL A 398 21.67 46.47 -11.17
CA VAL A 398 22.79 47.37 -10.94
C VAL A 398 23.78 46.67 -10.02
N LEU A 399 25.00 46.47 -10.50
CA LEU A 399 26.04 45.71 -9.83
C LEU A 399 27.26 46.58 -9.56
N ARG A 400 27.85 46.43 -8.38
CA ARG A 400 29.20 46.88 -8.07
C ARG A 400 30.12 45.66 -8.18
N MET A 401 31.07 45.72 -9.10
CA MET A 401 32.08 44.69 -9.28
C MET A 401 33.44 45.25 -8.88
N ASN A 402 34.10 44.54 -7.97
CA ASN A 402 35.46 44.82 -7.58
C ASN A 402 36.36 43.77 -8.24
N GLY A 403 37.26 44.20 -9.13
CA GLY A 403 38.10 43.25 -9.85
C GLY A 403 39.08 43.90 -10.82
N LYS A 404 40.04 43.10 -11.28
CA LYS A 404 40.98 43.50 -12.34
C LYS A 404 40.31 43.29 -13.69
N TYR A 405 39.91 44.38 -14.34
CA TYR A 405 39.28 44.35 -15.65
C TYR A 405 40.13 45.02 -16.73
N THR A 406 39.93 44.60 -17.96
CA THR A 406 40.40 45.29 -19.17
C THR A 406 39.19 45.62 -20.04
N TYR A 407 39.35 46.56 -20.96
CA TYR A 407 38.32 46.83 -21.95
C TYR A 407 38.91 47.00 -23.34
N ASN A 408 38.17 46.50 -24.34
CA ASN A 408 38.51 46.65 -25.74
C ASN A 408 37.48 47.54 -26.41
N THR A 409 37.96 48.55 -27.13
CA THR A 409 37.11 49.49 -27.85
C THR A 409 37.05 49.11 -29.33
N THR A 410 35.83 48.90 -29.85
CA THR A 410 35.54 48.73 -31.27
C THR A 410 34.88 50.00 -31.82
N PRO A 411 34.66 50.12 -33.15
CA PRO A 411 33.94 51.26 -33.71
C PRO A 411 32.51 51.41 -33.17
N LYS A 412 31.88 50.31 -32.69
CA LYS A 412 30.46 50.30 -32.27
C LYS A 412 30.24 50.05 -30.78
N SER A 413 31.22 49.50 -30.06
CA SER A 413 31.05 49.08 -28.66
C SER A 413 32.35 49.14 -27.85
N VAL A 414 32.21 49.28 -26.54
CA VAL A 414 33.29 49.08 -25.56
C VAL A 414 32.99 47.80 -24.79
N GLN A 415 33.89 46.84 -24.84
CA GLN A 415 33.71 45.51 -24.25
C GLN A 415 34.57 45.36 -23.00
N PHE A 416 33.96 45.09 -21.85
CA PHE A 416 34.62 44.87 -20.56
C PHE A 416 34.84 43.39 -20.30
N TYR A 417 36.04 43.05 -19.85
CA TYR A 417 36.47 41.70 -19.50
C TYR A 417 37.11 41.71 -18.11
N PHE A 418 36.66 40.82 -17.24
CA PHE A 418 37.29 40.61 -15.94
C PHE A 418 38.34 39.50 -16.02
N ASN A 419 39.58 39.84 -15.66
CA ASN A 419 40.65 38.87 -15.48
C ASN A 419 40.55 38.24 -14.09
N ASP A 420 40.24 39.02 -13.06
CA ASP A 420 40.02 38.56 -11.69
C ASP A 420 38.89 39.37 -11.04
N ILE A 421 38.07 38.73 -10.21
CA ILE A 421 36.96 39.34 -9.49
C ILE A 421 37.16 39.04 -8.01
N HIS A 422 37.16 40.08 -7.18
CA HIS A 422 37.23 40.00 -5.73
C HIS A 422 35.83 39.90 -5.11
N SER A 423 34.92 40.77 -5.55
CA SER A 423 33.55 40.80 -5.03
C SER A 423 32.55 41.31 -6.05
N ILE A 424 31.31 40.85 -5.93
CA ILE A 424 30.16 41.32 -6.70
C ILE A 424 29.05 41.66 -5.70
N GLU A 425 28.58 42.89 -5.73
CA GLU A 425 27.52 43.39 -4.86
C GLU A 425 26.34 43.91 -5.69
N LEU A 426 25.13 43.51 -5.32
CA LEU A 426 23.89 43.99 -5.93
C LEU A 426 23.45 45.29 -5.26
N LEU A 427 23.32 46.36 -6.05
CA LEU A 427 22.90 47.68 -5.59
C LEU A 427 21.43 47.98 -5.89
N GLU A 428 20.93 47.51 -7.04
CA GLU A 428 19.52 47.68 -7.41
C GLU A 428 19.07 46.51 -8.30
N CYS A 429 17.79 46.16 -8.20
CA CYS A 429 17.21 45.06 -8.96
C CYS A 429 15.74 45.37 -9.29
N PRO A 430 15.28 45.22 -10.54
CA PRO A 430 13.90 45.55 -10.92
C PRO A 430 12.86 44.68 -10.20
N GLU A 431 13.26 43.51 -9.72
CA GLU A 431 12.45 42.63 -8.88
C GLU A 431 12.01 43.27 -7.57
N THR A 432 12.78 44.21 -7.00
CA THR A 432 12.40 44.92 -5.76
C THR A 432 11.18 45.82 -5.99
N HIS A 433 11.18 46.61 -7.07
CA HIS A 433 10.04 47.46 -7.47
C HIS A 433 8.79 46.63 -7.77
N LYS A 434 8.95 45.53 -8.52
CA LYS A 434 7.83 44.59 -8.78
C LYS A 434 7.30 43.96 -7.49
N ALA A 435 8.18 43.63 -6.54
CA ALA A 435 7.79 43.09 -5.25
C ALA A 435 7.02 44.12 -4.41
N LEU A 436 7.43 45.40 -4.43
CA LEU A 436 6.71 46.49 -3.75
C LEU A 436 5.30 46.71 -4.32
N GLU A 437 5.16 46.74 -5.64
CA GLU A 437 3.83 46.84 -6.28
C GLU A 437 2.93 45.66 -5.89
N ASN A 438 3.49 44.44 -5.89
CA ASN A 438 2.75 43.25 -5.49
C ASN A 438 2.40 43.26 -4.00
N TYR A 439 3.30 43.75 -3.14
CA TYR A 439 3.07 43.89 -1.71
C TYR A 439 1.88 44.82 -1.43
N GLU A 440 1.84 46.01 -2.04
CA GLU A 440 0.72 46.94 -1.85
C GLU A 440 -0.61 46.37 -2.39
N LYS A 441 -0.57 45.68 -3.53
CA LYS A 441 -1.76 44.98 -4.07
C LYS A 441 -2.27 43.91 -3.11
N GLU A 442 -1.40 43.05 -2.59
CA GLU A 442 -1.77 41.98 -1.66
C GLU A 442 -2.20 42.53 -0.28
N LYS A 443 -1.57 43.61 0.20
CA LYS A 443 -1.96 44.29 1.43
C LYS A 443 -3.39 44.82 1.34
N ASN A 444 -3.73 45.50 0.24
CA ASN A 444 -5.08 46.00 0.01
C ASN A 444 -6.10 44.84 -0.08
N LYS A 445 -5.76 43.74 -0.75
CA LYS A 445 -6.61 42.53 -0.74
C LYS A 445 -6.80 41.97 0.67
N GLY A 446 -5.74 41.93 1.47
CA GLY A 446 -5.81 41.47 2.86
C GLY A 446 -6.72 42.31 3.74
N ILE A 447 -6.74 43.64 3.56
CA ILE A 447 -7.64 44.55 4.26
C ILE A 447 -9.11 44.27 3.90
N VAL A 448 -9.40 44.14 2.59
CA VAL A 448 -10.75 43.86 2.10
C VAL A 448 -11.24 42.48 2.59
N LEU A 449 -10.37 41.46 2.54
CA LEU A 449 -10.69 40.13 3.07
C LEU A 449 -10.89 40.17 4.58
N GLY A 450 -10.05 40.89 5.33
CA GLY A 450 -10.18 41.04 6.78
C GLY A 450 -11.50 41.70 7.21
N ALA A 451 -12.02 42.65 6.41
CA ALA A 451 -13.32 43.28 6.65
C ALA A 451 -14.51 42.36 6.37
N ASN A 452 -14.34 41.37 5.49
CA ASN A 452 -15.38 40.41 5.07
C ASN A 452 -15.19 39.02 5.70
N ASP A 453 -14.61 38.93 6.91
CA ASP A 453 -14.35 37.66 7.62
C ASP A 453 -13.59 36.61 6.78
N TRP A 454 -12.71 37.06 5.90
CA TRP A 454 -11.93 36.25 4.96
C TRP A 454 -12.79 35.50 3.94
N LEU A 455 -13.99 36.00 3.64
CA LEU A 455 -14.88 35.46 2.62
C LEU A 455 -14.70 36.20 1.30
N LYS A 456 -14.34 35.45 0.25
CA LYS A 456 -14.22 35.95 -1.12
C LYS A 456 -15.41 35.43 -1.94
N PRO A 457 -16.24 36.29 -2.57
CA PRO A 457 -17.28 35.82 -3.48
C PRO A 457 -16.65 35.13 -4.69
N LEU A 458 -17.32 34.12 -5.23
CA LEU A 458 -16.87 33.42 -6.43
C LEU A 458 -16.91 34.34 -7.65
N SER A 459 -15.88 34.27 -8.48
CA SER A 459 -15.87 34.88 -9.81
C SER A 459 -16.80 34.11 -10.75
N LYS A 460 -17.22 34.75 -11.85
CA LYS A 460 -18.06 34.10 -12.86
C LYS A 460 -17.47 32.79 -13.39
N LYS A 461 -16.14 32.72 -13.57
CA LYS A 461 -15.45 31.50 -14.00
C LYS A 461 -15.52 30.41 -12.92
N GLU A 462 -15.29 30.76 -11.66
CA GLU A 462 -15.39 29.81 -10.54
C GLU A 462 -16.83 29.29 -10.37
N LEU A 463 -17.86 30.14 -10.59
CA LEU A 463 -19.27 29.70 -10.61
C LEU A 463 -19.57 28.73 -11.76
N ASP A 464 -19.10 29.03 -12.98
CA ASP A 464 -19.29 28.14 -14.14
C ASP A 464 -18.58 26.78 -13.94
N GLU A 465 -17.40 26.78 -13.31
CA GLU A 465 -16.68 25.56 -12.92
C GLU A 465 -17.42 24.76 -11.85
N GLN A 466 -17.93 25.45 -10.82
CA GLN A 466 -18.74 24.85 -9.75
C GLN A 466 -20.02 24.20 -10.28
N GLU A 467 -20.73 24.80 -11.24
CA GLU A 467 -21.92 24.19 -11.84
C GLU A 467 -21.60 22.94 -12.67
N LYS A 468 -20.46 22.93 -13.36
CA LYS A 468 -19.96 21.71 -14.03
C LYS A 468 -19.64 20.63 -13.02
N GLU A 469 -19.00 20.99 -11.90
CA GLU A 469 -18.66 20.04 -10.84
C GLU A 469 -19.91 19.48 -10.17
N LYS A 470 -20.90 20.32 -9.83
CA LYS A 470 -22.22 19.88 -9.32
C LYS A 470 -22.89 18.89 -10.25
N THR A 471 -22.90 19.18 -11.56
CA THR A 471 -23.47 18.28 -12.57
C THR A 471 -22.73 16.93 -12.60
N ALA A 472 -21.40 16.96 -12.57
CA ALA A 472 -20.58 15.75 -12.50
C ALA A 472 -20.83 14.94 -11.21
N LEU A 473 -20.94 15.61 -10.05
CA LEU A 473 -21.26 14.96 -8.78
C LEU A 473 -22.65 14.32 -8.81
N ARG A 474 -23.67 14.99 -9.34
CA ARG A 474 -25.02 14.42 -9.49
C ARG A 474 -25.00 13.15 -10.33
N ASN A 475 -24.31 13.17 -11.48
CA ASN A 475 -24.18 12.00 -12.34
C ASN A 475 -23.48 10.84 -11.60
N ARG A 476 -22.45 11.12 -10.81
CA ARG A 476 -21.76 10.11 -9.98
C ARG A 476 -22.65 9.57 -8.87
N ILE A 477 -23.39 10.43 -8.18
CA ILE A 477 -24.35 10.04 -7.13
C ILE A 477 -25.40 9.08 -7.72
N GLN A 478 -25.98 9.43 -8.88
CA GLN A 478 -26.96 8.57 -9.55
C GLN A 478 -26.36 7.22 -9.95
N TYR A 479 -25.16 7.21 -10.51
CA TYR A 479 -24.43 6.00 -10.87
C TYR A 479 -24.20 5.08 -9.65
N TYR A 480 -23.69 5.62 -8.55
CA TYR A 480 -23.45 4.84 -7.34
C TYR A 480 -24.74 4.39 -6.64
N THR A 481 -25.81 5.19 -6.72
CA THR A 481 -27.14 4.80 -6.20
C THR A 481 -27.65 3.56 -6.93
N LYS A 482 -27.66 3.57 -8.27
CA LYS A 482 -28.07 2.40 -9.07
C LYS A 482 -27.25 1.16 -8.74
N ASN A 483 -25.93 1.29 -8.61
CA ASN A 483 -25.07 0.16 -8.27
C ASN A 483 -25.29 -0.35 -6.84
N GLN A 484 -25.62 0.54 -5.91
CA GLN A 484 -25.95 0.17 -4.52
C GLN A 484 -27.25 -0.64 -4.46
N GLU A 485 -28.28 -0.24 -5.21
CA GLU A 485 -29.53 -0.98 -5.35
C GLU A 485 -29.30 -2.39 -5.92
N LEU A 486 -28.46 -2.52 -6.95
CA LEU A 486 -28.10 -3.82 -7.52
C LEU A 486 -27.37 -4.72 -6.51
N CYS A 487 -26.41 -4.17 -5.75
CA CYS A 487 -25.72 -4.92 -4.70
C CYS A 487 -26.67 -5.35 -3.57
N ALA A 488 -27.60 -4.47 -3.18
CA ALA A 488 -28.63 -4.77 -2.19
C ALA A 488 -29.55 -5.91 -2.66
N TYR A 489 -30.00 -5.87 -3.92
CA TYR A 489 -30.81 -6.92 -4.52
C TYR A 489 -30.12 -8.29 -4.49
N VAL A 490 -28.85 -8.37 -4.89
CA VAL A 490 -28.07 -9.61 -4.84
C VAL A 490 -27.97 -10.13 -3.39
N PHE A 491 -27.64 -9.25 -2.44
CA PHE A 491 -27.53 -9.64 -1.03
C PHE A 491 -28.84 -10.21 -0.48
N GLU A 492 -29.96 -9.53 -0.71
CA GLU A 492 -31.29 -9.92 -0.22
C GLU A 492 -31.73 -11.28 -0.78
N LYS A 493 -31.38 -11.60 -2.03
CA LYS A 493 -31.71 -12.88 -2.66
C LYS A 493 -30.79 -14.01 -2.23
N VAL A 494 -29.48 -13.76 -2.13
CA VAL A 494 -28.48 -14.81 -1.92
C VAL A 494 -28.28 -15.14 -0.43
N GLN A 495 -28.40 -14.16 0.48
CA GLN A 495 -28.17 -14.37 1.91
C GLN A 495 -29.07 -15.46 2.54
N PRO A 496 -30.39 -15.54 2.24
CA PRO A 496 -31.24 -16.61 2.76
C PRO A 496 -30.82 -17.99 2.25
N LYS A 497 -30.46 -18.10 0.97
CA LYS A 497 -30.03 -19.35 0.33
C LYS A 497 -28.69 -19.83 0.86
N PHE A 498 -27.77 -18.90 1.14
CA PHE A 498 -26.52 -19.18 1.85
C PHE A 498 -26.76 -19.81 3.23
N ARG A 499 -27.68 -19.26 4.04
CA ARG A 499 -28.03 -19.81 5.35
C ARG A 499 -28.62 -21.22 5.23
N LEU A 500 -29.54 -21.42 4.30
CA LEU A 500 -30.16 -22.73 4.04
C LEU A 500 -29.11 -23.78 3.61
N LEU A 501 -28.19 -23.40 2.71
CA LEU A 501 -27.10 -24.29 2.28
C LEU A 501 -26.19 -24.70 3.45
N LYS A 502 -25.90 -23.77 4.37
CA LYS A 502 -25.14 -24.07 5.60
C LYS A 502 -25.81 -25.17 6.41
N GLU A 503 -27.12 -25.06 6.60
CA GLU A 503 -27.90 -26.05 7.35
C GLU A 503 -27.93 -27.41 6.65
N ILE A 504 -28.08 -27.41 5.32
CA ILE A 504 -28.04 -28.64 4.51
C ILE A 504 -26.69 -29.35 4.71
N ILE A 505 -25.57 -28.63 4.57
CA ILE A 505 -24.22 -29.19 4.76
C ILE A 505 -24.05 -29.76 6.17
N GLN A 506 -24.52 -29.05 7.20
CA GLN A 506 -24.48 -29.54 8.58
C GLN A 506 -25.29 -30.83 8.76
N LYS A 507 -26.47 -30.93 8.15
CA LYS A 507 -27.30 -32.14 8.19
C LYS A 507 -26.63 -33.31 7.47
N PHE A 508 -26.00 -33.11 6.31
CA PHE A 508 -25.18 -34.14 5.64
C PHE A 508 -24.05 -34.66 6.55
N LYS A 509 -23.33 -33.76 7.24
CA LYS A 509 -22.28 -34.16 8.19
C LYS A 509 -22.83 -34.95 9.39
N ARG A 510 -24.01 -34.59 9.91
CA ARG A 510 -24.69 -35.34 10.98
C ARG A 510 -25.09 -36.75 10.56
N LEU A 511 -25.32 -37.00 9.27
CA LEU A 511 -25.54 -38.34 8.70
C LEU A 511 -24.24 -39.18 8.58
N GLY A 512 -23.09 -38.67 9.05
CA GLY A 512 -21.80 -39.38 9.01
C GLY A 512 -21.10 -39.37 7.65
N ILE A 513 -21.51 -38.48 6.74
CA ILE A 513 -20.98 -38.39 5.38
C ILE A 513 -19.68 -37.58 5.36
N LYS A 514 -18.64 -38.09 4.66
CA LYS A 514 -17.33 -37.44 4.55
C LYS A 514 -17.06 -36.94 3.14
N ALA A 515 -16.73 -35.67 2.97
CA ALA A 515 -16.48 -35.06 1.66
C ALA A 515 -15.40 -35.82 0.85
N SER A 516 -15.55 -35.87 -0.47
CA SER A 516 -14.59 -36.48 -1.40
C SER A 516 -14.67 -35.79 -2.75
N SER A 517 -13.55 -35.35 -3.31
CA SER A 517 -13.50 -34.71 -4.64
C SER A 517 -13.71 -35.70 -5.80
N TYR A 518 -13.50 -37.00 -5.56
CA TYR A 518 -13.70 -38.04 -6.57
C TYR A 518 -15.15 -38.08 -7.06
N PHE A 519 -15.37 -37.76 -8.34
CA PHE A 519 -16.67 -37.85 -8.99
C PHE A 519 -17.00 -39.31 -9.33
N PRO A 520 -18.08 -39.88 -8.77
CA PRO A 520 -18.48 -41.24 -9.08
C PRO A 520 -19.29 -41.26 -10.37
N ASN A 521 -18.78 -41.95 -11.40
CA ASN A 521 -19.49 -42.25 -12.65
C ASN A 521 -20.62 -43.28 -12.42
N SER A 522 -21.59 -42.97 -11.57
CA SER A 522 -22.66 -43.86 -11.16
C SER A 522 -23.97 -43.59 -11.89
N MET A 523 -24.82 -44.63 -12.00
CA MET A 523 -26.18 -44.49 -12.52
C MET A 523 -27.06 -43.51 -11.71
N THR A 524 -26.69 -43.21 -10.45
CA THR A 524 -27.41 -42.25 -9.63
C THR A 524 -27.34 -40.83 -10.22
N PHE A 525 -26.19 -40.42 -10.76
CA PHE A 525 -26.07 -39.11 -11.43
C PHE A 525 -26.73 -39.07 -12.82
N VAL A 526 -27.03 -40.23 -13.40
CA VAL A 526 -27.72 -40.33 -14.70
C VAL A 526 -29.25 -40.35 -14.52
N GLN A 527 -29.74 -41.08 -13.50
CA GLN A 527 -31.17 -41.32 -13.30
C GLN A 527 -31.83 -40.32 -12.35
N ASN A 528 -31.08 -39.77 -11.38
CA ASN A 528 -31.63 -38.84 -10.41
C ASN A 528 -31.30 -37.39 -10.79
N GLN A 529 -32.32 -36.67 -11.28
CA GLN A 529 -32.21 -35.27 -11.70
C GLN A 529 -31.65 -34.35 -10.60
N ASN A 530 -31.86 -34.66 -9.32
CA ASN A 530 -31.35 -33.80 -8.24
C ASN A 530 -29.85 -33.98 -8.01
N TYR A 531 -29.32 -35.21 -8.07
CA TYR A 531 -27.87 -35.44 -8.01
C TYR A 531 -27.17 -34.81 -9.20
N GLN A 532 -27.72 -35.01 -10.41
CA GLN A 532 -27.23 -34.39 -11.62
C GLN A 532 -27.32 -32.85 -11.54
N GLY A 533 -28.43 -32.34 -11.01
CA GLY A 533 -28.68 -30.92 -10.79
C GLY A 533 -27.59 -30.28 -9.93
N ILE A 534 -27.19 -30.91 -8.82
CA ILE A 534 -26.10 -30.39 -7.96
C ILE A 534 -24.78 -30.32 -8.75
N HIS A 535 -24.42 -31.38 -9.49
CA HIS A 535 -23.18 -31.38 -10.28
C HIS A 535 -23.18 -30.30 -11.37
N ASN A 536 -24.27 -30.18 -12.12
CA ASN A 536 -24.40 -29.22 -13.21
C ASN A 536 -24.34 -27.78 -12.70
N HIS A 537 -25.05 -27.46 -11.61
CA HIS A 537 -25.04 -26.11 -11.03
C HIS A 537 -23.74 -25.81 -10.29
N TYR A 538 -23.05 -26.81 -9.72
CA TYR A 538 -21.68 -26.62 -9.22
C TYR A 538 -20.72 -26.21 -10.36
N LYS A 539 -20.80 -26.89 -11.51
CA LYS A 539 -20.01 -26.54 -12.70
C LYS A 539 -20.39 -25.15 -13.23
N ALA A 540 -21.69 -24.89 -13.40
CA ALA A 540 -22.19 -23.59 -13.88
C ALA A 540 -21.78 -22.45 -12.94
N LEU A 541 -21.87 -22.63 -11.62
CA LEU A 541 -21.45 -21.61 -10.65
C LEU A 541 -19.96 -21.28 -10.78
N ARG A 542 -19.09 -22.28 -10.97
CA ARG A 542 -17.66 -22.07 -11.24
C ARG A 542 -17.45 -21.34 -12.56
N ASP A 543 -18.27 -21.67 -13.57
CA ASP A 543 -18.14 -21.08 -14.88
C ASP A 543 -18.53 -19.60 -14.90
N ILE A 544 -19.67 -19.25 -14.28
CA ILE A 544 -20.17 -17.87 -14.19
C ILE A 544 -19.27 -16.99 -13.31
N THR A 545 -18.57 -17.59 -12.34
CA THR A 545 -17.62 -16.87 -11.45
C THR A 545 -16.19 -16.87 -11.98
N HIS A 546 -15.93 -17.46 -13.15
CA HIS A 546 -14.59 -17.65 -13.73
C HIS A 546 -13.58 -18.28 -12.75
N LEU A 547 -14.07 -19.17 -11.88
CA LEU A 547 -13.28 -20.00 -10.97
C LEU A 547 -13.14 -21.42 -11.56
N HIS A 548 -12.76 -21.48 -12.84
CA HIS A 548 -12.63 -22.75 -13.57
C HIS A 548 -11.43 -23.57 -13.07
N ASP A 549 -10.39 -22.94 -12.55
CA ASP A 549 -9.21 -23.62 -12.04
C ASP A 549 -9.34 -23.91 -10.53
N GLU A 550 -9.30 -25.18 -10.16
CA GLU A 550 -9.34 -25.60 -8.76
C GLU A 550 -8.15 -25.06 -7.97
N ASN A 551 -6.99 -24.86 -8.61
CA ASN A 551 -5.81 -24.29 -7.98
C ASN A 551 -6.03 -22.83 -7.56
N LEU A 552 -6.81 -22.07 -8.32
CA LEU A 552 -7.14 -20.69 -8.00
C LEU A 552 -7.98 -20.61 -6.71
N LEU A 553 -9.00 -21.47 -6.61
CA LEU A 553 -9.88 -21.54 -5.45
C LEU A 553 -9.12 -22.05 -4.21
N ILE A 554 -8.25 -23.05 -4.35
CA ILE A 554 -7.35 -23.52 -3.28
C ILE A 554 -6.40 -22.39 -2.85
N SER A 555 -5.83 -21.65 -3.79
CA SER A 555 -4.94 -20.53 -3.49
C SER A 555 -5.63 -19.42 -2.71
N LEU A 556 -6.90 -19.16 -3.00
CA LEU A 556 -7.70 -18.19 -2.24
C LEU A 556 -8.04 -18.70 -0.84
N GLU A 557 -8.19 -20.01 -0.67
CA GLU A 557 -8.38 -20.63 0.65
C GLU A 557 -7.13 -20.48 1.52
N GLU A 558 -5.95 -20.75 0.95
CA GLU A 558 -4.68 -20.52 1.65
C GLU A 558 -4.53 -19.04 2.06
N ILE A 559 -4.95 -18.10 1.21
CA ILE A 559 -4.92 -16.66 1.53
C ILE A 559 -5.95 -16.28 2.61
N GLU A 560 -7.12 -16.93 2.65
CA GLU A 560 -8.08 -16.75 3.74
C GLU A 560 -7.54 -17.22 5.10
N GLU A 561 -6.69 -18.24 5.11
CA GLU A 561 -6.02 -18.76 6.31
C GLU A 561 -4.86 -17.87 6.78
N ILE A 562 -4.36 -16.95 5.94
CA ILE A 562 -3.32 -15.99 6.34
C ILE A 562 -3.82 -15.14 7.51
N GLY A 563 -3.18 -15.30 8.67
CA GLY A 563 -3.37 -14.46 9.86
C GLY A 563 -2.50 -13.20 9.83
N LEU A 564 -2.57 -12.40 10.91
CA LEU A 564 -1.67 -11.27 11.12
C LEU A 564 -0.28 -11.84 11.47
N VAL A 565 0.66 -11.86 10.51
CA VAL A 565 2.03 -12.37 10.75
C VAL A 565 3.12 -11.43 10.20
N ASN A 566 2.85 -10.61 9.17
CA ASN A 566 3.81 -9.60 8.69
C ASN A 566 3.06 -8.38 8.13
N MET A 567 2.99 -7.30 8.92
CA MET A 567 2.20 -6.11 8.56
C MET A 567 2.81 -5.28 7.42
N PRO A 568 4.13 -5.01 7.39
CA PRO A 568 4.73 -4.34 6.23
C PRO A 568 4.45 -5.06 4.92
N LEU A 569 4.60 -6.39 4.90
CA LEU A 569 4.33 -7.20 3.70
C LEU A 569 2.83 -7.24 3.35
N LEU A 570 1.95 -7.33 4.35
CA LEU A 570 0.50 -7.25 4.14
C LEU A 570 0.10 -5.88 3.57
N TYR A 571 0.66 -4.80 4.09
CA TYR A 571 0.40 -3.44 3.63
C TYR A 571 0.90 -3.22 2.20
N GLU A 572 2.08 -3.74 1.85
CA GLU A 572 2.60 -3.71 0.50
C GLU A 572 1.66 -4.46 -0.47
N ARG A 573 1.27 -5.70 -0.14
CA ARG A 573 0.32 -6.49 -0.94
C ARG A 573 -1.06 -5.83 -1.03
N TRP A 574 -1.52 -5.19 0.03
CA TRP A 574 -2.74 -4.41 0.02
C TRP A 574 -2.62 -3.19 -0.91
N THR A 575 -1.49 -2.50 -0.88
CA THR A 575 -1.19 -1.37 -1.78
C THR A 575 -1.23 -1.81 -3.25
N LEU A 576 -0.70 -3.00 -3.57
CA LEU A 576 -0.81 -3.58 -4.92
C LEU A 576 -2.27 -3.68 -5.37
N LEU A 577 -3.14 -4.25 -4.53
CA LEU A 577 -4.57 -4.37 -4.83
C LEU A 577 -5.25 -3.01 -4.99
N GLN A 578 -4.92 -2.04 -4.12
CA GLN A 578 -5.49 -0.69 -4.22
C GLN A 578 -5.07 0.03 -5.50
N ILE A 579 -3.81 -0.10 -5.93
CA ILE A 579 -3.35 0.46 -7.21
C ILE A 579 -4.19 -0.13 -8.35
N ILE A 580 -4.35 -1.46 -8.40
CA ILE A 580 -5.14 -2.12 -9.45
C ILE A 580 -6.60 -1.67 -9.42
N LEU A 581 -7.23 -1.60 -8.23
CA LEU A 581 -8.61 -1.14 -8.07
C LEU A 581 -8.79 0.31 -8.53
N VAL A 582 -7.84 1.21 -8.25
CA VAL A 582 -7.87 2.60 -8.72
C VAL A 582 -7.71 2.67 -10.24
N LEU A 583 -6.78 1.91 -10.82
CA LEU A 583 -6.59 1.86 -12.27
C LEU A 583 -7.85 1.35 -12.99
N LYS A 584 -8.50 0.31 -12.45
CA LYS A 584 -9.74 -0.26 -12.99
C LYS A 584 -10.94 0.68 -12.76
N GLY A 585 -11.18 1.09 -11.52
CA GLY A 585 -12.41 1.80 -11.13
C GLY A 585 -12.42 3.29 -11.48
N VAL A 586 -11.30 3.99 -11.30
CA VAL A 586 -11.21 5.44 -11.52
C VAL A 586 -10.75 5.75 -12.94
N PHE A 587 -9.68 5.07 -13.39
CA PHE A 587 -9.07 5.34 -14.69
C PHE A 587 -9.57 4.43 -15.84
N ARG A 588 -10.49 3.50 -15.53
CA ARG A 588 -11.18 2.63 -16.51
C ARG A 588 -10.23 1.79 -17.36
N PHE A 589 -9.14 1.32 -16.77
CA PHE A 589 -8.28 0.33 -17.42
C PHE A 589 -8.89 -1.08 -17.34
N SER A 590 -8.75 -1.85 -18.41
CA SER A 590 -9.00 -3.29 -18.46
C SER A 590 -7.73 -4.07 -18.12
N LEU A 591 -7.87 -5.16 -17.37
CA LEU A 591 -6.77 -6.08 -17.08
C LEU A 591 -6.64 -7.09 -18.23
N GLN A 592 -5.40 -7.39 -18.63
CA GLN A 592 -5.13 -8.40 -19.67
C GLN A 592 -5.12 -9.83 -19.11
N GLU A 593 -5.06 -10.84 -19.97
CA GLU A 593 -5.16 -12.26 -19.59
C GLU A 593 -4.15 -12.69 -18.50
N ASN A 594 -4.55 -13.72 -17.72
CA ASN A 594 -3.75 -14.33 -16.64
C ASN A 594 -3.39 -13.42 -15.45
N TRP A 595 -3.95 -12.20 -15.37
CA TRP A 595 -3.66 -11.28 -14.27
C TRP A 595 -3.98 -11.86 -12.88
N LYS A 596 -5.01 -12.71 -12.76
CA LYS A 596 -5.42 -13.35 -11.49
C LYS A 596 -4.30 -14.19 -10.88
N TYR A 597 -3.65 -15.01 -11.72
CA TYR A 597 -2.54 -15.85 -11.30
C TYR A 597 -1.35 -15.00 -10.86
N LYS A 598 -1.00 -13.97 -11.64
CA LYS A 598 0.09 -13.05 -11.31
C LYS A 598 -0.12 -12.32 -9.98
N VAL A 599 -1.36 -11.87 -9.70
CA VAL A 599 -1.70 -11.25 -8.40
C VAL A 599 -1.59 -12.26 -7.26
N ILE A 600 -2.06 -13.49 -7.45
CA ILE A 600 -1.95 -14.54 -6.42
C ILE A 600 -0.49 -14.94 -6.19
N GLU A 601 0.32 -15.04 -7.24
CA GLU A 601 1.76 -15.31 -7.17
C GLU A 601 2.48 -14.22 -6.37
N ALA A 602 2.15 -12.95 -6.61
CA ALA A 602 2.65 -11.81 -5.84
C ALA A 602 2.29 -11.91 -4.36
N ILE A 603 1.06 -12.31 -4.05
CA ILE A 603 0.57 -12.46 -2.68
C ILE A 603 1.16 -13.69 -1.98
N LYS A 604 1.45 -14.78 -2.70
CA LYS A 604 2.04 -15.99 -2.11
C LYS A 604 3.53 -15.85 -1.79
N GLY A 605 4.21 -14.84 -2.35
CA GLY A 605 5.57 -14.46 -1.95
C GLY A 605 6.70 -15.33 -2.52
N ASN A 606 6.45 -16.06 -3.61
CA ASN A 606 7.44 -16.96 -4.21
C ASN A 606 8.07 -16.44 -5.51
N GLN A 607 7.59 -15.31 -6.06
CA GLN A 607 8.04 -14.79 -7.35
C GLN A 607 8.24 -13.27 -7.30
N GLU A 608 9.37 -12.82 -7.83
CA GLU A 608 9.73 -11.41 -8.01
C GLU A 608 9.50 -10.99 -9.48
N GLU A 609 9.54 -9.69 -9.79
CA GLU A 609 9.43 -9.17 -11.16
C GLU A 609 8.10 -9.50 -11.87
N ILE A 610 7.01 -9.54 -11.11
CA ILE A 610 5.69 -9.85 -11.66
C ILE A 610 5.15 -8.64 -12.42
N SER A 611 4.71 -8.85 -13.67
CA SER A 611 4.15 -7.81 -14.54
C SER A 611 2.66 -7.98 -14.79
N ILE A 612 1.87 -6.98 -14.47
CA ILE A 612 0.43 -6.93 -14.76
C ILE A 612 0.21 -5.89 -15.84
N HIS A 613 -0.38 -6.30 -16.96
CA HIS A 613 -0.66 -5.43 -18.09
C HIS A 613 -2.09 -4.94 -18.05
N LEU A 614 -2.26 -3.64 -18.27
CA LEU A 614 -3.55 -2.97 -18.32
C LEU A 614 -3.67 -2.11 -19.57
N SER A 615 -4.83 -2.08 -20.21
CA SER A 615 -5.10 -1.22 -21.36
C SER A 615 -6.33 -0.33 -21.15
N ASN A 616 -6.31 0.84 -21.75
CA ASN A 616 -7.46 1.69 -21.94
C ASN A 616 -7.46 2.12 -23.40
N ASP A 617 -8.10 1.31 -24.23
CA ASP A 617 -8.07 1.46 -25.68
C ASP A 617 -8.78 2.75 -26.13
N HIS A 618 -9.83 3.17 -25.41
CA HIS A 618 -10.51 4.44 -25.66
C HIS A 618 -9.57 5.64 -25.49
N ALA A 619 -8.69 5.60 -24.49
CA ALA A 619 -7.72 6.65 -24.23
C ALA A 619 -6.39 6.45 -24.96
N LYS A 620 -6.20 5.33 -25.68
CA LYS A 620 -4.92 4.88 -26.24
C LYS A 620 -3.80 4.90 -25.20
N ARG A 621 -4.07 4.35 -24.01
CA ARG A 621 -3.12 4.28 -22.88
C ARG A 621 -2.92 2.84 -22.45
N TYR A 622 -1.68 2.49 -22.13
CA TYR A 622 -1.27 1.16 -21.72
C TYR A 622 -0.36 1.29 -20.50
N ILE A 623 -0.61 0.48 -19.48
CA ILE A 623 0.17 0.46 -18.24
C ILE A 623 0.71 -0.94 -18.04
N THR A 624 2.00 -1.04 -17.74
CA THR A 624 2.54 -2.24 -17.11
C THR A 624 2.87 -1.92 -15.65
N LEU A 625 2.12 -2.53 -14.74
CA LEU A 625 2.38 -2.50 -13.31
C LEU A 625 3.32 -3.64 -12.96
N TRP A 626 4.51 -3.31 -12.51
CA TRP A 626 5.47 -4.27 -11.99
C TRP A 626 5.43 -4.31 -10.47
N TYR A 627 5.46 -5.52 -9.92
CA TYR A 627 5.63 -5.78 -8.50
C TYR A 627 7.05 -6.31 -8.26
N GLU A 628 7.79 -5.68 -7.33
CA GLU A 628 9.16 -6.04 -6.96
C GLU A 628 10.13 -6.19 -8.15
N LYS A 629 10.09 -5.25 -9.11
CA LYS A 629 10.99 -5.26 -10.28
C LYS A 629 12.39 -4.77 -9.92
N LYS A 630 13.43 -5.50 -10.33
CA LYS A 630 14.82 -5.05 -10.21
C LYS A 630 15.13 -4.01 -11.28
N LEU A 631 15.66 -2.87 -10.83
CA LEU A 631 16.20 -1.82 -11.69
C LEU A 631 17.63 -2.18 -12.15
N PRO A 632 18.17 -1.51 -13.18
CA PRO A 632 19.55 -1.74 -13.66
C PRO A 632 20.62 -1.56 -12.57
N ASN A 633 20.33 -0.75 -11.55
CA ASN A 633 21.18 -0.54 -10.38
C ASN A 633 21.06 -1.67 -9.32
N HIS A 634 20.40 -2.78 -9.66
CA HIS A 634 20.10 -3.93 -8.79
C HIS A 634 19.28 -3.63 -7.54
N LYS A 635 18.69 -2.43 -7.45
CA LYS A 635 17.74 -2.10 -6.39
C LYS A 635 16.32 -2.47 -6.81
N ARG A 636 15.48 -2.70 -5.81
CA ARG A 636 14.13 -3.23 -5.97
C ARG A 636 13.12 -2.31 -5.29
N PRO A 637 12.47 -1.39 -6.03
CA PRO A 637 11.25 -0.75 -5.55
C PRO A 637 10.10 -1.75 -5.47
N ASP A 638 9.13 -1.46 -4.61
CA ASP A 638 7.95 -2.30 -4.42
C ASP A 638 7.05 -2.29 -5.68
N PHE A 639 6.87 -1.12 -6.31
CA PHE A 639 6.06 -0.98 -7.53
C PHE A 639 6.70 -0.09 -8.59
N ILE A 640 6.50 -0.45 -9.86
CA ILE A 640 6.81 0.40 -11.01
C ILE A 640 5.61 0.46 -11.94
N LEU A 641 5.17 1.67 -12.28
CA LEU A 641 4.16 1.91 -13.30
C LEU A 641 4.83 2.43 -14.57
N ASP A 642 4.91 1.57 -15.58
CA ASP A 642 5.37 1.93 -16.93
C ASP A 642 4.15 2.32 -17.77
N LEU A 643 3.96 3.63 -18.01
CA LEU A 643 2.87 4.18 -18.81
C LEU A 643 3.35 4.46 -20.25
N THR A 644 2.62 3.90 -21.21
CA THR A 644 2.75 4.21 -22.63
C THR A 644 1.45 4.83 -23.13
N TRP A 645 1.52 5.93 -23.87
CA TRP A 645 0.34 6.53 -24.48
C TRP A 645 0.63 7.09 -25.87
N PHE A 646 -0.45 7.25 -26.64
CA PHE A 646 -0.38 7.73 -28.01
C PHE A 646 -1.22 9.01 -28.15
N ASN A 647 -0.78 9.91 -29.03
CA ASN A 647 -1.58 11.09 -29.37
C ASN A 647 -2.88 10.67 -30.05
N GLN A 648 -3.96 11.45 -29.87
CA GLN A 648 -5.26 11.13 -30.47
C GLN A 648 -5.15 10.94 -31.99
N ASN A 649 -4.35 11.77 -32.65
CA ASN A 649 -4.15 11.77 -34.11
C ASN A 649 -3.22 10.65 -34.61
N ASP A 650 -2.58 9.89 -33.72
CA ASP A 650 -1.72 8.76 -34.08
C ASP A 650 -2.57 7.48 -34.14
N TYR A 651 -3.12 7.19 -35.32
CA TYR A 651 -3.99 6.03 -35.54
C TYR A 651 -3.21 4.72 -35.75
N ASN A 652 -1.94 4.82 -36.15
CA ASN A 652 -1.09 3.67 -36.44
C ASN A 652 -0.21 3.27 -35.24
N PHE A 653 -0.31 3.97 -34.12
CA PHE A 653 0.50 3.73 -32.92
C PHE A 653 2.02 3.85 -33.19
N GLU A 654 2.41 4.76 -34.06
CA GLU A 654 3.80 4.89 -34.54
C GLU A 654 4.68 5.72 -33.58
N ARG A 655 4.09 6.60 -32.77
CA ARG A 655 4.81 7.56 -31.92
C ARG A 655 4.40 7.41 -30.45
N PRO A 656 4.83 6.32 -29.78
CA PRO A 656 4.56 6.14 -28.36
C PRO A 656 5.27 7.20 -27.52
N GLN A 657 4.55 7.74 -26.55
CA GLN A 657 5.13 8.50 -25.44
C GLN A 657 5.22 7.59 -24.22
N TYR A 658 6.28 7.74 -23.44
CA TYR A 658 6.60 6.86 -22.32
C TYR A 658 6.90 7.65 -21.05
N LYS A 659 6.39 7.17 -19.91
CA LYS A 659 6.75 7.67 -18.59
C LYS A 659 6.71 6.55 -17.56
N ARG A 660 7.75 6.47 -16.75
CA ARG A 660 7.82 5.57 -15.59
C ARG A 660 7.51 6.32 -14.31
N PHE A 661 6.80 5.68 -13.39
CA PHE A 661 6.61 6.13 -12.02
C PHE A 661 7.09 5.02 -11.08
N VAL A 662 7.95 5.36 -10.13
CA VAL A 662 8.47 4.40 -9.14
C VAL A 662 7.79 4.66 -7.81
N LEU A 663 7.19 3.63 -7.21
CA LEU A 663 6.47 3.75 -5.95
C LEU A 663 7.00 2.73 -4.94
N ASP A 664 7.06 3.17 -3.69
CA ASP A 664 7.59 2.38 -2.58
C ASP A 664 6.61 2.51 -1.41
N ALA A 665 6.08 1.37 -0.93
CA ALA A 665 5.18 1.32 0.20
C ALA A 665 5.98 1.09 1.48
N LYS A 666 5.76 1.95 2.47
CA LYS A 666 6.39 1.80 3.77
C LYS A 666 5.35 1.89 4.87
N PHE A 667 5.38 0.92 5.77
CA PHE A 667 4.49 0.82 6.91
C PHE A 667 5.28 1.19 8.18
N TYR A 668 5.41 2.49 8.45
CA TYR A 668 6.08 3.01 9.63
C TYR A 668 5.10 3.77 10.53
N ASP A 669 5.38 3.78 11.82
CA ASP A 669 4.74 4.70 12.76
C ASP A 669 5.37 6.10 12.62
N LYS A 670 4.70 7.15 13.12
CA LYS A 670 5.20 8.53 12.97
C LYS A 670 6.59 8.70 13.57
N ILE A 671 6.88 8.03 14.69
CA ILE A 671 8.12 8.20 15.45
C ILE A 671 9.30 7.52 14.75
N THR A 672 9.11 6.32 14.18
CA THR A 672 10.12 5.64 13.35
C THR A 672 10.46 6.51 12.15
N PHE A 673 9.44 7.15 11.56
CA PHE A 673 9.66 8.11 10.49
C PHE A 673 10.54 9.29 10.94
N ILE A 674 10.25 9.88 12.11
CA ILE A 674 11.05 10.98 12.69
C ILE A 674 12.49 10.53 13.01
N LYS A 675 12.67 9.36 13.64
CA LYS A 675 13.99 8.79 13.93
C LYS A 675 14.82 8.54 12.66
N ALA A 676 14.16 8.21 11.56
CA ALA A 676 14.78 8.02 10.25
C ALA A 676 15.01 9.34 9.46
N GLY A 677 14.87 10.50 10.09
CA GLY A 677 15.09 11.81 9.46
C GLY A 677 13.85 12.44 8.82
N GLY A 678 12.66 11.86 9.02
CA GLY A 678 11.39 12.37 8.50
C GLY A 678 11.10 11.98 7.05
N MET A 679 9.91 12.37 6.57
CA MET A 679 9.40 12.04 5.21
C MET A 679 10.41 12.39 4.11
N MET A 680 10.97 13.59 4.18
CA MET A 680 11.91 14.08 3.17
C MET A 680 13.19 13.26 3.13
N SER A 681 13.78 12.94 4.29
CA SER A 681 14.98 12.10 4.34
C SER A 681 14.75 10.73 3.71
N LYS A 682 13.55 10.14 3.90
CA LYS A 682 13.24 8.86 3.27
C LYS A 682 13.03 8.98 1.77
N ILE A 683 12.37 10.05 1.31
CA ILE A 683 12.23 10.31 -0.13
C ILE A 683 13.60 10.53 -0.77
N ASP A 684 14.49 11.30 -0.13
CA ASP A 684 15.84 11.56 -0.61
C ASP A 684 16.68 10.26 -0.63
N GLU A 685 16.53 9.38 0.36
CA GLU A 685 17.13 8.05 0.35
C GLU A 685 16.67 7.22 -0.86
N LEU A 686 15.37 7.21 -1.16
CA LEU A 686 14.84 6.48 -2.31
C LEU A 686 15.28 7.12 -3.65
N TYR A 687 15.25 8.45 -3.73
CA TYR A 687 15.48 9.21 -4.95
C TYR A 687 16.96 9.26 -5.34
N GLU A 688 17.85 9.60 -4.40
CA GLU A 688 19.28 9.81 -4.63
C GLU A 688 20.10 8.56 -4.23
N GLN A 689 19.99 8.10 -2.96
CA GLN A 689 20.90 7.06 -2.45
C GLN A 689 20.65 5.69 -3.07
N LYS A 690 19.38 5.30 -3.19
CA LYS A 690 18.98 4.08 -3.92
C LYS A 690 18.85 4.32 -5.41
N ASN A 691 18.91 5.57 -5.85
CA ASN A 691 18.78 6.00 -7.23
C ASN A 691 17.56 5.37 -7.93
N TYR A 692 16.38 5.37 -7.28
CA TYR A 692 15.13 4.94 -7.92
C TYR A 692 14.70 5.91 -9.03
N SER A 693 15.23 7.13 -9.01
CA SER A 693 15.01 8.12 -10.06
C SER A 693 15.73 7.78 -11.37
N GLU A 694 16.69 6.85 -11.36
CA GLU A 694 17.57 6.54 -12.49
C GLU A 694 18.22 7.84 -13.03
N ASP A 695 18.96 8.54 -12.16
CA ASP A 695 19.65 9.81 -12.42
C ASP A 695 18.70 10.98 -12.75
N GLY A 696 17.60 11.07 -12.01
CA GLY A 696 16.62 12.16 -12.13
C GLY A 696 15.62 12.01 -13.28
N ASN A 697 15.65 10.90 -14.01
CA ASN A 697 14.77 10.65 -15.16
C ASN A 697 13.31 10.34 -14.74
N ASN A 698 13.15 9.71 -13.58
CA ASN A 698 11.87 9.18 -13.11
C ASN A 698 11.42 9.79 -11.78
N PRO A 699 10.13 10.15 -11.65
CA PRO A 699 9.55 10.53 -10.36
C PRO A 699 9.43 9.32 -9.42
N VAL A 700 9.72 9.57 -8.14
CA VAL A 700 9.68 8.57 -7.07
C VAL A 700 8.62 8.98 -6.04
N PHE A 701 7.77 8.03 -5.64
CA PHE A 701 6.67 8.24 -4.69
C PHE A 701 6.78 7.31 -3.50
N LEU A 702 6.42 7.82 -2.33
CA LEU A 702 6.29 7.06 -1.10
C LEU A 702 4.80 6.91 -0.76
N ILE A 703 4.34 5.68 -0.55
CA ILE A 703 2.98 5.37 -0.13
C ILE A 703 3.01 5.01 1.37
N HIS A 704 2.32 5.80 2.19
CA HIS A 704 2.38 5.68 3.64
C HIS A 704 0.98 5.85 4.29
N PRO A 705 0.62 5.07 5.32
CA PRO A 705 -0.73 5.09 5.90
C PRO A 705 -0.98 6.23 6.92
N CYS A 706 0.07 6.83 7.50
CA CYS A 706 -0.09 7.85 8.55
C CYS A 706 -0.55 9.20 8.01
N GLN A 707 -1.68 9.71 8.53
CA GLN A 707 -2.31 10.96 8.10
C GLN A 707 -1.61 12.24 8.60
N ASN A 708 -0.85 12.16 9.68
CA ASN A 708 -0.26 13.32 10.37
C ASN A 708 1.27 13.43 10.17
N LEU A 709 1.76 12.96 9.02
CA LEU A 709 3.20 12.96 8.71
C LEU A 709 3.73 14.37 8.36
N ILE A 710 2.86 15.29 7.95
CA ILE A 710 3.23 16.66 7.57
C ILE A 710 2.98 17.59 8.75
N ASP A 711 4.07 18.08 9.36
CA ASP A 711 3.99 18.93 10.56
C ASP A 711 3.61 20.39 10.27
N THR A 712 3.70 20.85 9.01
CA THR A 712 3.36 22.23 8.62
C THR A 712 2.36 22.26 7.48
N GLN A 713 1.28 23.04 7.61
CA GLN A 713 0.29 23.16 6.56
C GLN A 713 0.89 23.81 5.32
N ARG A 714 1.00 23.03 4.23
CA ARG A 714 1.56 23.49 2.94
C ARG A 714 0.48 23.86 1.93
N THR A 715 -0.74 23.37 2.10
CA THR A 715 -1.85 23.61 1.17
C THR A 715 -3.14 23.91 1.94
N ALA A 716 -4.09 24.58 1.28
CA ALA A 716 -5.42 24.82 1.82
C ALA A 716 -6.31 23.56 1.83
N GLN A 717 -5.86 22.48 1.19
CA GLN A 717 -6.60 21.22 1.13
C GLN A 717 -6.52 20.49 2.48
N ILE A 718 -7.55 19.73 2.81
CA ILE A 718 -7.72 19.08 4.13
C ILE A 718 -6.54 18.13 4.45
N TRP A 719 -5.97 17.44 3.46
CA TRP A 719 -4.80 16.57 3.65
C TRP A 719 -3.49 17.34 3.89
N GLY A 720 -3.46 18.62 3.53
CA GLY A 720 -2.36 19.52 3.86
C GLY A 720 -2.46 20.07 5.28
N GLN A 721 -3.60 19.94 5.96
CA GLN A 721 -3.78 20.40 7.34
C GLN A 721 -3.14 19.39 8.30
N SER A 722 -2.21 19.85 9.13
CA SER A 722 -1.78 19.09 10.30
C SER A 722 -2.98 19.00 11.23
N LYS A 723 -3.62 17.83 11.33
CA LYS A 723 -4.58 17.57 12.41
C LYS A 723 -3.76 17.34 13.68
N THR A 724 -3.53 18.41 14.44
CA THR A 724 -3.09 18.32 15.83
C THR A 724 -4.11 17.54 16.65
#